data_AF-A0A661SAZ7-F1
#
_entry.id   AF-A0A661SAZ7-F1
#
_cell.length_a   1.000
_cell.length_b   1.000
_cell.length_c   1.000
_cell.angle_alpha   90.00
_cell.angle_beta   90.00
_cell.angle_gamma   90.00
#
_symmetry.space_group_name_H-M   'P 1'
#
loop_
_entity.id
_entity.type
_entity.pdbx_description
1 polymer ?
#
loop_
_entity_poly.entity_id
_entity_poly.type
_entity_poly.pdbx_seq_one_letter_code
_entity_poly.pdbx_strand_id
1 'polypeptide(L)'
;MKNRLAFLFKIFLIIALVAFIGVAIFAGVVWARWPLWVCFFIAAGVIGVFLGILFFRKLLLKKKEQKFVSQIIEQDSAALKSADKKEREVSREMQAKWKEAMEALKKSHLKKQGNPLYVLPWYMIIGGSGTGKTTAIKSAKLSSSFAEVSSVSGISGTRNCDWWFFEQAVLIDTAGRYAVSVDDERDRDEWQKFLGLLSRYRKKEPLNGLIVTIAADSLNNMDAEGLEKYGRDIRKRLDELMRVLDAKFPVYIMVTKCDLIQGMTHFSDCFSDDVLGQTMGIVNHGLKKDPMGLVSDCFRTMGERIRDIRLLLMQKLESRKISPELILFPSEFEKIRPGFEAFIKGAFQENPYQETPFFRGIYFSSGCQEGTPFSHFLKDLGVIGEQEVLPGTSKGLFLHDFFSWLLPSDRGLFRVTQRGAAWKRLTRNIGFAAWTAIIIAFCGILSYSFVKNLHTIKTASAQFAGPRILQGEVISDISTLEQFKHTIKTVENSNGRWWIPRLGLNESIEVEEELKKKYCILMEKRFVAPLDKKMFDNMAYFNSSTPVDVIISHVDHLVKRINLIKAKLLNHPVEEFEKMGQPVFNTVEIGAGQDIAEDIQLKIKDLYLYYLLWQEDTQSINQGMNDLQQWLARVLSIKGSNLNWLVARTNSDPQLTPYTLADFWGEAVRETKSERVDSSFTLKGKEKIDGFISEIETALTDPLILAGRKREFYKWYKTAYLTGWLNFVAQFDTGKKNLKTREQWLNISTIAGDKKGPYFSLLQIIIHELKSFFDEKNLPEWIKLVRDLNNLQSQAITLRAQKTGSSGIIGQAASRVKSKLASATHTSGVINTHLDAGAMMKAGKMFMTYQDALANIIPSVLSQRAAFEFAASIYTEDPATSTIPFFTARKAVNKLKAIVVYTGKEPAYIWEIFEGPLNFYHEFALQEASCQLQKKWEETVLMEMKDVSDKKNINTLLLGPEGVVTNFLKGPGKPFVKRGLKKGFYSAKVNGKSMAFDPYFFKFLTRGVTASKPLKTNYSVKISGYPTSANEEAQVQPHATVLELACADGTTTLENRNYPVRKIFLWVPQSDCEVIFKIKIGSLVLVKKYTGPLSFPKFLKAFSKGQHRFIPSDFPDAEDDLKRMRVRFIKAKYGLKGNKPVVRLLGAVPGKTPMEIVKCWD
;
A
#
# COMPACT_ATOMS: atom_id res chain seq x y z
N MET A 1 31.31 -54.94 20.36
CA MET A 1 31.72 -53.54 20.04
C MET A 1 30.63 -52.69 19.37
N LYS A 2 29.95 -53.14 18.30
CA LYS A 2 28.90 -52.37 17.58
C LYS A 2 27.82 -51.74 18.47
N ASN A 3 27.32 -52.45 19.48
CA ASN A 3 26.28 -51.91 20.38
C ASN A 3 26.79 -50.79 21.31
N ARG A 4 28.07 -50.79 21.69
CA ARG A 4 28.66 -49.69 22.49
C ARG A 4 28.92 -48.45 21.63
N LEU A 5 29.37 -48.64 20.39
CA LEU A 5 29.59 -47.53 19.45
C LEU A 5 28.27 -46.83 19.07
N ALA A 6 27.21 -47.61 18.82
CA ALA A 6 25.88 -47.07 18.54
C ALA A 6 25.26 -46.32 19.74
N PHE A 7 25.59 -46.74 20.97
CA PHE A 7 25.17 -46.05 22.18
C PHE A 7 25.90 -44.70 22.36
N LEU A 8 27.23 -44.68 22.17
CA LEU A 8 28.03 -43.46 22.23
C LEU A 8 27.63 -42.45 21.14
N PHE A 9 27.33 -42.92 19.92
CA PHE A 9 26.87 -42.06 18.83
C PHE A 9 25.50 -41.42 19.13
N LYS A 10 24.57 -42.15 19.76
CA LYS A 10 23.28 -41.59 20.21
C LYS A 10 23.46 -40.51 21.27
N ILE A 11 24.39 -40.70 22.22
CA ILE A 11 24.71 -39.69 23.23
C ILE A 11 25.30 -38.45 22.58
N PHE A 12 26.24 -38.62 21.64
CA PHE A 12 26.83 -37.51 20.89
C PHE A 12 25.77 -36.69 20.13
N LEU A 13 24.84 -37.35 19.42
CA LEU A 13 23.74 -36.68 18.72
C LEU A 13 22.82 -35.89 19.67
N ILE A 14 22.53 -36.42 20.86
CA ILE A 14 21.71 -35.73 21.86
C ILE A 14 22.45 -34.48 22.37
N ILE A 15 23.75 -34.60 22.68
CA ILE A 15 24.56 -33.46 23.14
C ILE A 15 24.64 -32.38 22.04
N ALA A 16 24.89 -32.78 20.79
CA ALA A 16 24.95 -31.87 19.65
C ALA A 16 23.61 -31.13 19.44
N LEU A 17 22.48 -31.83 19.58
CA LEU A 17 21.15 -31.23 19.48
C LEU A 17 20.88 -30.23 20.61
N VAL A 18 21.24 -30.57 21.85
CA VAL A 18 21.08 -29.65 22.99
C VAL A 18 21.95 -28.40 22.82
N ALA A 19 23.20 -28.57 22.37
CA ALA A 19 24.08 -27.45 22.07
C ALA A 19 23.53 -26.56 20.95
N PHE A 20 23.02 -27.16 19.87
CA PHE A 20 22.40 -26.43 18.76
C PHE A 20 21.18 -25.62 19.22
N ILE A 21 20.29 -26.22 20.02
CA ILE A 21 19.12 -25.54 20.59
C ILE A 21 19.57 -24.37 21.50
N GLY A 22 20.59 -24.56 22.32
CA GLY A 22 21.15 -23.50 23.17
C GLY A 22 21.66 -22.30 22.35
N VAL A 23 22.44 -22.57 21.30
CA VAL A 23 22.96 -21.52 20.39
C VAL A 23 21.82 -20.81 19.64
N ALA A 24 20.81 -21.54 19.17
CA ALA A 24 19.65 -20.97 18.50
C ALA A 24 18.84 -20.04 19.41
N ILE A 25 18.62 -20.43 20.67
CA ILE A 25 17.95 -19.58 21.67
C ILE A 25 18.76 -18.30 21.91
N PHE A 26 20.07 -18.42 22.10
CA PHE A 26 20.94 -17.26 22.33
C PHE A 26 20.95 -16.29 21.14
N ALA A 27 21.12 -16.82 19.93
CA ALA A 27 21.10 -16.02 18.70
C ALA A 27 19.77 -15.29 18.51
N GLY A 28 18.64 -15.95 18.79
CA GLY A 28 17.31 -15.35 18.72
C GLY A 28 17.10 -14.21 19.71
N VAL A 29 17.55 -14.37 20.96
CA VAL A 29 17.46 -13.33 22.01
C VAL A 29 18.31 -12.11 21.65
N VAL A 30 19.54 -12.31 21.16
CA VAL A 30 20.42 -11.22 20.73
C VAL A 30 19.86 -10.49 19.51
N TRP A 31 19.38 -11.23 18.51
CA TRP A 31 18.76 -10.66 17.30
C TRP A 31 17.51 -9.84 17.65
N ALA A 32 16.68 -10.33 18.58
CA ALA A 32 15.50 -9.62 19.07
C ALA A 32 15.82 -8.44 20.02
N ARG A 33 17.11 -8.19 20.32
CA ARG A 33 17.59 -7.19 21.29
C ARG A 33 16.98 -7.36 22.68
N TRP A 34 16.76 -8.61 23.08
CA TRP A 34 16.21 -8.93 24.39
C TRP A 34 17.30 -9.04 25.45
N PRO A 35 16.97 -8.80 26.73
CA PRO A 35 17.91 -9.04 27.81
C PRO A 35 18.38 -10.50 27.82
N LEU A 36 19.69 -10.72 28.00
CA LEU A 36 20.29 -12.07 27.95
C LEU A 36 19.70 -13.05 28.96
N TRP A 37 19.15 -12.57 30.07
CA TRP A 37 18.49 -13.41 31.07
C TRP A 37 17.26 -14.16 30.52
N VAL A 38 16.65 -13.68 29.44
CA VAL A 38 15.48 -14.33 28.80
C VAL A 38 15.85 -15.70 28.22
N CYS A 39 17.11 -15.92 27.82
CA CYS A 39 17.61 -17.20 27.33
C CYS A 39 17.32 -18.35 28.32
N PHE A 40 17.51 -18.09 29.61
CA PHE A 40 17.29 -19.09 30.67
C PHE A 40 15.84 -19.56 30.71
N PHE A 41 14.88 -18.62 30.62
CA PHE A 41 13.45 -18.93 30.70
C PHE A 41 12.93 -19.62 29.44
N ILE A 42 13.44 -19.24 28.26
CA ILE A 42 13.13 -19.96 27.00
C ILE A 42 13.66 -21.39 27.08
N ALA A 43 14.89 -21.59 27.55
CA ALA A 43 15.46 -22.92 27.72
C ALA A 43 14.65 -23.77 28.71
N ALA A 44 14.22 -23.20 29.85
CA ALA A 44 13.34 -23.85 30.80
C ALA A 44 11.99 -24.25 30.16
N GLY A 45 11.42 -23.38 29.32
CA GLY A 45 10.17 -23.66 28.59
C GLY A 45 10.32 -24.82 27.60
N VAL A 46 11.38 -24.84 26.80
CA VAL A 46 11.67 -25.93 25.85
C VAL A 46 11.85 -27.26 26.58
N ILE A 47 12.60 -27.27 27.69
CA ILE A 47 12.79 -28.45 28.54
C ILE A 47 11.44 -28.90 29.14
N GLY A 48 10.62 -27.96 29.63
CA GLY A 48 9.31 -28.24 30.20
C GLY A 48 8.36 -28.89 29.20
N VAL A 49 8.28 -28.36 27.96
CA VAL A 49 7.48 -28.94 26.87
C VAL A 49 7.97 -30.33 26.50
N PHE A 50 9.29 -30.51 26.36
CA PHE A 50 9.88 -31.82 26.05
C PHE A 50 9.54 -32.87 27.13
N LEU A 51 9.71 -32.54 28.41
CA LEU A 51 9.34 -33.41 29.52
C LEU A 51 7.82 -33.65 29.59
N GLY A 52 7.00 -32.65 29.25
CA GLY A 52 5.55 -32.76 29.16
C GLY A 52 5.10 -33.74 28.06
N ILE A 53 5.71 -33.69 26.88
CA ILE A 53 5.47 -34.64 25.79
C ILE A 53 5.86 -36.06 26.22
N LEU A 54 7.01 -36.23 26.88
CA LEU A 54 7.44 -37.52 27.41
C LEU A 54 6.47 -38.07 28.47
N PHE A 55 6.00 -37.22 29.37
CA PHE A 55 4.99 -37.56 30.38
C PHE A 55 3.68 -38.00 29.74
N PHE A 56 3.16 -37.23 28.78
CA PHE A 56 1.90 -37.54 28.10
C PHE A 56 2.00 -38.83 27.28
N ARG A 57 3.10 -39.03 26.54
CA ARG A 57 3.36 -40.27 25.80
C ARG A 57 3.38 -41.49 26.74
N LYS A 58 4.01 -41.37 27.91
CA LYS A 58 4.03 -42.45 28.93
C LYS A 58 2.65 -42.70 29.55
N LEU A 59 1.85 -41.65 29.78
CA LEU A 59 0.46 -41.81 30.24
C LEU A 59 -0.41 -42.54 29.21
N LEU A 60 -0.25 -42.24 27.92
CA LEU A 60 -0.97 -42.92 26.84
C LEU A 60 -0.60 -44.40 26.72
N LEU A 61 0.69 -44.75 26.87
CA LEU A 61 1.15 -46.13 26.85
C LEU A 61 0.53 -46.96 27.98
N LYS A 62 0.47 -46.42 29.20
CA LYS A 62 -0.20 -47.08 30.33
C LYS A 62 -1.72 -47.27 30.11
N LYS A 63 -2.38 -46.28 29.49
CA LYS A 63 -3.78 -46.43 29.08
C LYS A 63 -3.96 -47.50 28.00
N LYS A 64 -3.00 -47.67 27.10
CA LYS A 64 -3.02 -48.73 26.07
C LYS A 64 -2.81 -50.14 26.68
N GLU A 65 -1.90 -50.30 27.63
CA GLU A 65 -1.70 -51.58 28.35
C GLU A 65 -2.97 -52.01 29.10
N GLN A 66 -3.63 -51.08 29.79
CA GLN A 66 -4.92 -51.34 30.45
C GLN A 66 -6.03 -51.69 29.45
N LYS A 67 -6.02 -51.08 28.26
CA LYS A 67 -6.94 -51.40 27.16
C LYS A 67 -6.66 -52.76 26.52
N PHE A 68 -5.42 -53.20 26.45
CA PHE A 68 -5.05 -54.50 25.88
C PHE A 68 -5.58 -55.67 26.73
N VAL A 69 -5.53 -55.54 28.07
CA VAL A 69 -6.13 -56.53 28.99
C VAL A 69 -7.65 -56.56 28.87
N SER A 70 -8.31 -55.39 28.75
CA SER A 70 -9.75 -55.36 28.49
C SER A 70 -10.13 -55.83 27.08
N GLN A 71 -9.23 -55.67 26.09
CA GLN A 71 -9.45 -56.17 24.73
C GLN A 71 -9.37 -57.69 24.65
N ILE A 72 -8.52 -58.36 25.44
CA ILE A 72 -8.53 -59.83 25.55
C ILE A 72 -9.87 -60.33 26.14
N ILE A 73 -10.37 -59.65 27.18
CA ILE A 73 -11.70 -59.92 27.78
C ILE A 73 -12.83 -59.66 26.77
N GLU A 74 -12.70 -58.63 25.92
CA GLU A 74 -13.68 -58.32 24.89
C GLU A 74 -13.59 -59.25 23.66
N GLN A 75 -12.41 -59.78 23.32
CA GLN A 75 -12.21 -60.72 22.22
C GLN A 75 -12.81 -62.10 22.54
N ASP A 76 -12.66 -62.58 23.78
CA ASP A 76 -13.36 -63.79 24.26
C ASP A 76 -14.89 -63.54 24.34
N SER A 77 -15.32 -62.31 24.68
CA SER A 77 -16.76 -61.94 24.66
C SER A 77 -17.36 -61.78 23.26
N ALA A 78 -16.54 -61.58 22.22
CA ALA A 78 -17.00 -61.46 20.84
C ALA A 78 -17.25 -62.84 20.20
N ALA A 79 -16.52 -63.88 20.62
CA ALA A 79 -16.81 -65.28 20.27
C ALA A 79 -18.16 -65.77 20.85
N LEU A 80 -18.66 -65.14 21.91
CA LEU A 80 -19.95 -65.44 22.55
C LEU A 80 -21.19 -64.83 21.83
N LYS A 81 -21.01 -64.11 20.72
CA LYS A 81 -22.16 -63.71 19.88
C LYS A 81 -22.78 -64.89 19.12
N SER A 82 -22.04 -65.99 18.96
CA SER A 82 -22.52 -67.27 18.40
C SER A 82 -22.88 -68.31 19.46
N ALA A 83 -22.87 -67.97 20.74
CA ALA A 83 -23.09 -68.92 21.82
C ALA A 83 -24.55 -69.06 22.26
N ASP A 84 -24.84 -70.24 22.81
CA ASP A 84 -26.15 -70.78 23.13
C ASP A 84 -26.92 -69.95 24.19
N LYS A 85 -28.26 -70.03 24.18
CA LYS A 85 -29.16 -69.18 25.00
C LYS A 85 -28.84 -69.23 26.51
N LYS A 86 -28.28 -70.37 26.96
CA LYS A 86 -27.93 -70.69 28.34
C LYS A 86 -26.71 -69.92 28.88
N GLU A 87 -25.72 -69.56 28.04
CA GLU A 87 -24.52 -68.83 28.49
C GLU A 87 -24.78 -67.33 28.73
N ARG A 88 -25.75 -66.75 28.00
CA ARG A 88 -26.18 -65.36 28.21
C ARG A 88 -26.93 -65.17 29.53
N GLU A 89 -27.69 -66.16 29.98
CA GLU A 89 -28.39 -66.13 31.26
C GLU A 89 -27.40 -66.18 32.44
N VAL A 90 -26.37 -67.03 32.36
CA VAL A 90 -25.35 -67.19 33.42
C VAL A 90 -24.52 -65.91 33.62
N SER A 91 -24.10 -65.24 32.53
CA SER A 91 -23.38 -63.96 32.61
C SER A 91 -24.23 -62.82 33.19
N ARG A 92 -25.55 -62.82 32.90
CA ARG A 92 -26.50 -61.85 33.49
C ARG A 92 -26.71 -62.11 34.98
N GLU A 93 -26.83 -63.36 35.39
CA GLU A 93 -26.99 -63.73 36.80
C GLU A 93 -25.78 -63.28 37.64
N MET A 94 -24.56 -63.53 37.16
CA MET A 94 -23.33 -63.08 37.82
C MET A 94 -23.23 -61.55 37.95
N GLN A 95 -23.55 -60.81 36.88
CA GLN A 95 -23.55 -59.34 36.92
C GLN A 95 -24.66 -58.79 37.82
N ALA A 96 -25.80 -59.46 37.89
CA ALA A 96 -26.91 -59.10 38.79
C ALA A 96 -26.50 -59.26 40.26
N LYS A 97 -25.95 -60.44 40.64
CA LYS A 97 -25.42 -60.68 41.99
C LYS A 97 -24.32 -59.69 42.37
N TRP A 98 -23.41 -59.37 41.44
CA TRP A 98 -22.40 -58.33 41.64
C TRP A 98 -23.02 -56.97 41.92
N LYS A 99 -24.02 -56.55 41.13
CA LYS A 99 -24.68 -55.26 41.28
C LYS A 99 -25.42 -55.18 42.62
N GLU A 100 -26.13 -56.24 42.98
CA GLU A 100 -26.82 -56.38 44.26
C GLU A 100 -25.86 -56.24 45.44
N ALA A 101 -24.73 -56.96 45.42
CA ALA A 101 -23.67 -56.85 46.43
C ALA A 101 -23.11 -55.41 46.55
N MET A 102 -22.90 -54.72 45.41
CA MET A 102 -22.42 -53.33 45.42
C MET A 102 -23.48 -52.35 45.94
N GLU A 103 -24.75 -52.58 45.65
CA GLU A 103 -25.85 -51.76 46.16
C GLU A 103 -26.03 -51.95 47.67
N ALA A 104 -25.94 -53.18 48.17
CA ALA A 104 -25.97 -53.48 49.61
C ALA A 104 -24.87 -52.71 50.35
N LEU A 105 -23.63 -52.75 49.86
CA LEU A 105 -22.53 -51.97 50.43
C LEU A 105 -22.77 -50.46 50.38
N LYS A 106 -23.27 -49.92 49.26
CA LYS A 106 -23.53 -48.48 49.12
C LYS A 106 -24.67 -47.96 49.99
N LYS A 107 -25.69 -48.78 50.24
CA LYS A 107 -26.85 -48.45 51.09
C LYS A 107 -26.54 -48.61 52.58
N SER A 108 -25.46 -49.32 52.94
CA SER A 108 -25.06 -49.54 54.33
C SER A 108 -24.50 -48.30 55.04
N HIS A 109 -24.43 -48.38 56.38
CA HIS A 109 -23.79 -47.37 57.22
C HIS A 109 -22.29 -47.19 56.96
N LEU A 110 -21.62 -48.12 56.25
CA LEU A 110 -20.21 -48.01 55.88
C LEU A 110 -19.92 -46.74 55.05
N LYS A 111 -20.92 -46.18 54.36
CA LYS A 111 -20.80 -44.89 53.65
C LYS A 111 -20.41 -43.72 54.55
N LYS A 112 -20.75 -43.78 55.85
CA LYS A 112 -20.36 -42.74 56.82
C LYS A 112 -18.87 -42.81 57.19
N GLN A 113 -18.25 -43.99 57.05
CA GLN A 113 -16.84 -44.22 57.39
C GLN A 113 -15.89 -44.03 56.19
N GLY A 114 -16.43 -43.71 55.00
CA GLY A 114 -15.65 -43.47 53.78
C GLY A 114 -16.29 -44.10 52.55
N ASN A 115 -15.47 -44.45 51.55
CA ASN A 115 -15.96 -45.19 50.39
C ASN A 115 -16.33 -46.62 50.82
N PRO A 116 -17.62 -47.02 50.77
CA PRO A 116 -18.10 -48.31 51.30
C PRO A 116 -17.36 -49.54 50.77
N LEU A 117 -16.80 -49.44 49.56
CA LEU A 117 -15.94 -50.48 49.03
C LEU A 117 -14.74 -50.64 49.98
N TYR A 118 -13.95 -49.61 50.21
CA TYR A 118 -12.66 -49.74 50.90
C TYR A 118 -12.72 -49.69 52.43
N VAL A 119 -13.90 -49.76 53.05
CA VAL A 119 -14.00 -49.76 54.52
C VAL A 119 -13.58 -51.11 55.08
N LEU A 120 -14.13 -52.21 54.57
CA LEU A 120 -13.81 -53.58 55.00
C LEU A 120 -12.86 -54.29 54.03
N PRO A 121 -11.96 -55.16 54.53
CA PRO A 121 -11.13 -56.03 53.69
C PRO A 121 -11.96 -57.14 53.04
N TRP A 122 -11.59 -57.52 51.81
CA TRP A 122 -12.27 -58.57 51.04
C TRP A 122 -11.39 -59.80 50.90
N TYR A 123 -11.90 -60.95 51.32
CA TYR A 123 -11.24 -62.24 51.14
C TYR A 123 -12.05 -63.12 50.21
N MET A 124 -11.37 -63.94 49.43
CA MET A 124 -12.01 -64.93 48.58
C MET A 124 -11.65 -66.32 49.08
N ILE A 125 -12.61 -67.24 49.07
CA ILE A 125 -12.38 -68.65 49.38
C ILE A 125 -12.52 -69.47 48.09
N ILE A 126 -11.53 -70.30 47.79
CA ILE A 126 -11.44 -71.13 46.58
C ILE A 126 -10.99 -72.55 46.91
N GLY A 127 -11.48 -73.53 46.17
CA GLY A 127 -11.18 -74.94 46.34
C GLY A 127 -12.20 -75.80 45.61
N GLY A 128 -11.89 -77.06 45.37
CA GLY A 128 -12.73 -78.00 44.62
C GLY A 128 -14.16 -78.12 45.17
N SER A 129 -15.06 -78.64 44.36
CA SER A 129 -16.44 -78.91 44.77
C SER A 129 -16.46 -79.87 45.96
N GLY A 130 -17.35 -79.63 46.94
CA GLY A 130 -17.48 -80.50 48.12
C GLY A 130 -16.38 -80.36 49.18
N THR A 131 -15.42 -79.43 49.04
CA THR A 131 -14.36 -79.19 50.03
C THR A 131 -14.80 -78.41 51.28
N GLY A 132 -16.09 -78.16 51.48
CA GLY A 132 -16.60 -77.52 52.70
C GLY A 132 -16.45 -76.00 52.79
N LYS A 133 -16.21 -75.27 51.69
CA LYS A 133 -16.06 -73.78 51.67
C LYS A 133 -17.22 -73.04 52.34
N THR A 134 -18.43 -73.24 51.81
CA THR A 134 -19.65 -72.60 52.31
C THR A 134 -19.97 -73.05 53.74
N THR A 135 -19.74 -74.33 54.04
CA THR A 135 -19.94 -74.91 55.38
C THR A 135 -19.00 -74.28 56.40
N ALA A 136 -17.72 -74.08 56.05
CA ALA A 136 -16.75 -73.41 56.91
C ALA A 136 -17.16 -71.97 57.26
N ILE A 137 -17.69 -71.21 56.29
CA ILE A 137 -18.19 -69.85 56.53
C ILE A 137 -19.44 -69.87 57.43
N LYS A 138 -20.42 -70.74 57.14
CA LYS A 138 -21.67 -70.84 57.91
C LYS A 138 -21.44 -71.27 59.36
N SER A 139 -20.57 -72.25 59.57
CA SER A 139 -20.31 -72.82 60.90
C SER A 139 -19.34 -71.98 61.74
N ALA A 140 -18.73 -70.93 61.18
CA ALA A 140 -17.84 -70.02 61.91
C ALA A 140 -18.56 -69.09 62.91
N LYS A 141 -19.91 -69.08 62.95
CA LYS A 141 -20.73 -68.26 63.88
C LYS A 141 -20.36 -66.76 63.92
N LEU A 142 -20.07 -66.17 62.77
CA LEU A 142 -19.69 -64.75 62.66
C LEU A 142 -20.91 -63.83 62.75
N SER A 143 -20.74 -62.68 63.41
CA SER A 143 -21.77 -61.62 63.46
C SER A 143 -21.97 -60.96 62.09
N SER A 144 -23.19 -61.04 61.57
CA SER A 144 -23.62 -60.33 60.35
C SER A 144 -24.40 -59.08 60.72
N SER A 145 -24.01 -57.92 60.17
CA SER A 145 -24.76 -56.67 60.33
C SER A 145 -25.96 -56.55 59.37
N PHE A 146 -26.16 -57.54 58.49
CA PHE A 146 -27.23 -57.56 57.49
C PHE A 146 -28.13 -58.79 57.74
N ALA A 147 -29.21 -58.61 58.50
CA ALA A 147 -30.13 -59.71 58.82
C ALA A 147 -30.94 -60.20 57.60
N GLU A 148 -31.21 -59.35 56.61
CA GLU A 148 -32.04 -59.67 55.43
C GLU A 148 -31.26 -60.02 54.15
N VAL A 149 -29.93 -59.85 54.14
CA VAL A 149 -29.07 -60.10 52.96
C VAL A 149 -27.91 -61.03 53.32
N SER A 150 -28.12 -61.92 54.30
CA SER A 150 -27.10 -62.83 54.79
C SER A 150 -26.78 -63.99 53.83
N SER A 151 -27.54 -64.14 52.74
CA SER A 151 -27.08 -64.88 51.57
C SER A 151 -27.91 -64.54 50.32
N VAL A 152 -27.26 -64.18 49.21
CA VAL A 152 -27.86 -64.36 47.87
C VAL A 152 -27.65 -65.83 47.47
N SER A 153 -28.06 -66.78 48.32
CA SER A 153 -27.82 -68.21 48.15
C SER A 153 -29.13 -68.99 48.12
N GLY A 154 -29.27 -69.85 47.11
CA GLY A 154 -30.31 -70.88 47.09
C GLY A 154 -29.86 -72.09 47.91
N ILE A 155 -30.81 -72.91 48.35
CA ILE A 155 -30.59 -74.13 49.15
C ILE A 155 -29.80 -75.22 48.37
N SER A 156 -29.52 -75.01 47.09
CA SER A 156 -28.72 -75.86 46.22
C SER A 156 -27.40 -75.14 45.89
N GLY A 157 -26.26 -75.80 46.18
CA GLY A 157 -24.85 -75.40 46.05
C GLY A 157 -24.46 -74.10 45.30
N THR A 158 -23.36 -73.46 45.74
CA THR A 158 -22.82 -72.20 45.18
C THR A 158 -22.65 -72.30 43.65
N ARG A 159 -23.55 -71.65 42.90
CA ARG A 159 -23.56 -71.71 41.43
C ARG A 159 -22.43 -70.89 40.79
N ASN A 160 -22.15 -69.68 41.27
CA ASN A 160 -21.14 -68.79 40.70
C ASN A 160 -20.25 -68.24 41.82
N CYS A 161 -20.63 -67.09 42.40
CA CYS A 161 -20.06 -66.57 43.64
C CYS A 161 -21.17 -66.09 44.57
N ASP A 162 -21.02 -66.32 45.86
CA ASP A 162 -21.89 -65.78 46.91
C ASP A 162 -21.10 -64.80 47.80
N TRP A 163 -21.77 -63.73 48.22
CA TRP A 163 -21.17 -62.65 48.99
C TRP A 163 -21.65 -62.70 50.43
N TRP A 164 -20.70 -62.77 51.35
CA TRP A 164 -20.94 -62.81 52.79
C TRP A 164 -20.40 -61.52 53.42
N PHE A 165 -21.30 -60.77 54.07
CA PHE A 165 -20.96 -59.48 54.67
C PHE A 165 -20.93 -59.60 56.20
N PHE A 166 -19.74 -59.58 56.79
CA PHE A 166 -19.53 -59.59 58.23
C PHE A 166 -19.05 -58.23 58.74
N GLU A 167 -19.09 -58.03 60.05
CA GLU A 167 -18.69 -56.77 60.69
C GLU A 167 -17.22 -56.37 60.36
N GLN A 168 -16.31 -57.34 60.30
CA GLN A 168 -14.88 -57.10 60.15
C GLN A 168 -14.32 -57.40 58.73
N ALA A 169 -15.06 -58.11 57.88
CA ALA A 169 -14.62 -58.47 56.52
C ALA A 169 -15.79 -58.84 55.59
N VAL A 170 -15.52 -58.80 54.28
CA VAL A 170 -16.40 -59.38 53.24
C VAL A 170 -15.75 -60.65 52.72
N LEU A 171 -16.47 -61.78 52.74
CA LEU A 171 -16.01 -63.04 52.15
C LEU A 171 -16.74 -63.32 50.84
N ILE A 172 -15.98 -63.70 49.83
CA ILE A 172 -16.48 -64.13 48.52
C ILE A 172 -16.32 -65.65 48.45
N ASP A 173 -17.44 -66.37 48.56
CA ASP A 173 -17.50 -67.82 48.37
C ASP A 173 -17.62 -68.14 46.88
N THR A 174 -16.74 -69.01 46.38
CA THR A 174 -16.67 -69.34 44.94
C THR A 174 -17.18 -70.74 44.64
N ALA A 175 -17.78 -70.91 43.46
CA ALA A 175 -18.12 -72.23 42.96
C ALA A 175 -16.88 -73.12 42.82
N GLY A 176 -17.01 -74.41 43.15
CA GLY A 176 -15.87 -75.34 43.12
C GLY A 176 -15.20 -75.47 41.74
N ARG A 177 -15.96 -75.25 40.67
CA ARG A 177 -15.48 -75.30 39.28
C ARG A 177 -14.47 -74.20 38.92
N TYR A 178 -14.40 -73.12 39.71
CA TYR A 178 -13.37 -72.10 39.49
C TYR A 178 -11.98 -72.55 39.98
N ALA A 179 -11.92 -73.48 40.94
CA ALA A 179 -10.67 -74.06 41.42
C ALA A 179 -10.15 -75.16 40.47
N VAL A 180 -11.04 -76.08 40.10
CA VAL A 180 -10.78 -77.18 39.16
C VAL A 180 -11.87 -77.13 38.10
N SER A 181 -11.53 -76.77 36.87
CA SER A 181 -12.51 -76.60 35.80
C SER A 181 -13.15 -77.94 35.42
N VAL A 182 -14.47 -77.92 35.22
CA VAL A 182 -15.23 -79.07 34.70
C VAL A 182 -15.47 -78.87 33.21
N ASP A 183 -15.69 -77.62 32.79
CA ASP A 183 -15.75 -77.16 31.40
C ASP A 183 -14.70 -76.06 31.20
N ASP A 184 -13.58 -76.40 30.57
CA ASP A 184 -12.37 -75.56 30.50
C ASP A 184 -12.59 -74.21 29.80
N GLU A 185 -13.51 -74.12 28.85
CA GLU A 185 -13.78 -72.88 28.13
C GLU A 185 -14.77 -72.01 28.91
N ARG A 186 -15.91 -72.58 29.29
CA ARG A 186 -16.98 -71.85 29.98
C ARG A 186 -16.56 -71.37 31.38
N ASP A 187 -15.94 -72.25 32.17
CA ASP A 187 -15.55 -71.92 33.54
C ASP A 187 -14.43 -70.88 33.58
N ARG A 188 -13.53 -70.90 32.58
CA ARG A 188 -12.45 -69.93 32.43
C ARG A 188 -12.98 -68.55 32.06
N ASP A 189 -13.91 -68.46 31.11
CA ASP A 189 -14.52 -67.20 30.68
C ASP A 189 -15.34 -66.56 31.81
N GLU A 190 -16.15 -67.35 32.52
CA GLU A 190 -16.92 -66.89 33.67
C GLU A 190 -16.00 -66.35 34.79
N TRP A 191 -14.95 -67.11 35.11
CA TRP A 191 -13.92 -66.72 36.07
C TRP A 191 -13.23 -65.40 35.67
N GLN A 192 -12.77 -65.28 34.42
CA GLN A 192 -12.10 -64.06 33.94
C GLN A 192 -13.01 -62.83 33.97
N LYS A 193 -14.29 -62.97 33.62
CA LYS A 193 -15.29 -61.89 33.73
C LYS A 193 -15.47 -61.44 35.16
N PHE A 194 -15.55 -62.39 36.10
CA PHE A 194 -15.62 -62.08 37.53
C PHE A 194 -14.37 -61.31 38.02
N LEU A 195 -13.17 -61.74 37.61
CA LEU A 195 -11.93 -61.01 37.92
C LEU A 195 -11.91 -59.61 37.29
N GLY A 196 -12.44 -59.46 36.08
CA GLY A 196 -12.63 -58.18 35.41
C GLY A 196 -13.54 -57.22 36.20
N LEU A 197 -14.62 -57.74 36.81
CA LEU A 197 -15.49 -56.96 37.69
C LEU A 197 -14.74 -56.50 38.95
N LEU A 198 -13.99 -57.39 39.62
CA LEU A 198 -13.16 -57.05 40.77
C LEU A 198 -12.13 -55.95 40.45
N SER A 199 -11.37 -56.14 39.37
CA SER A 199 -10.36 -55.18 38.91
C SER A 199 -10.97 -53.82 38.51
N ARG A 200 -12.16 -53.82 37.91
CA ARG A 200 -12.84 -52.60 37.44
C ARG A 200 -13.43 -51.79 38.59
N TYR A 201 -14.14 -52.43 39.52
CA TYR A 201 -14.94 -51.73 40.54
C TYR A 201 -14.15 -51.47 41.84
N ARG A 202 -13.15 -52.29 42.18
CA ARG A 202 -12.35 -52.16 43.43
C ARG A 202 -10.84 -51.99 43.18
N LYS A 203 -10.46 -51.01 42.36
CA LYS A 203 -9.08 -50.79 41.87
C LYS A 203 -7.96 -50.64 42.92
N LYS A 204 -8.23 -50.16 44.14
CA LYS A 204 -7.14 -49.87 45.12
C LYS A 204 -6.66 -51.11 45.88
N GLU A 205 -7.59 -51.95 46.31
CA GLU A 205 -7.37 -53.17 47.11
C GLU A 205 -8.32 -54.26 46.61
N PRO A 206 -8.17 -54.81 45.39
CA PRO A 206 -9.20 -55.68 44.79
C PRO A 206 -9.54 -56.92 45.62
N LEU A 207 -8.52 -57.52 46.26
CA LEU A 207 -8.63 -58.57 47.28
C LEU A 207 -7.53 -58.38 48.32
N ASN A 208 -7.84 -58.65 49.59
CA ASN A 208 -6.91 -58.56 50.71
C ASN A 208 -6.27 -59.90 51.07
N GLY A 209 -6.83 -61.02 50.62
CA GLY A 209 -6.25 -62.35 50.75
C GLY A 209 -7.09 -63.44 50.08
N LEU A 210 -6.49 -64.62 49.90
CA LEU A 210 -7.15 -65.79 49.32
C LEU A 210 -7.05 -66.99 50.28
N ILE A 211 -8.18 -67.62 50.55
CA ILE A 211 -8.27 -68.84 51.36
C ILE A 211 -8.43 -70.00 50.37
N VAL A 212 -7.50 -70.94 50.39
CA VAL A 212 -7.51 -72.13 49.55
C VAL A 212 -7.90 -73.30 50.42
N THR A 213 -9.01 -73.97 50.10
CA THR A 213 -9.51 -75.12 50.85
C THR A 213 -9.15 -76.45 50.19
N ILE A 214 -8.70 -77.40 51.00
CA ILE A 214 -8.52 -78.80 50.61
C ILE A 214 -9.12 -79.68 51.71
N ALA A 215 -9.90 -80.69 51.34
CA ALA A 215 -10.55 -81.54 52.33
C ALA A 215 -9.63 -82.70 52.77
N ALA A 216 -9.68 -83.06 54.05
CA ALA A 216 -8.81 -84.08 54.64
C ALA A 216 -9.01 -85.47 54.00
N ASP A 217 -10.25 -85.81 53.66
CA ASP A 217 -10.60 -87.01 52.89
C ASP A 217 -9.88 -87.06 51.53
N SER A 218 -9.73 -85.92 50.86
CA SER A 218 -9.07 -85.80 49.56
C SER A 218 -7.56 -86.01 49.69
N LEU A 219 -6.95 -85.52 50.78
CA LEU A 219 -5.53 -85.74 51.08
C LEU A 219 -5.19 -87.22 51.34
N ASN A 220 -6.15 -87.99 51.84
CA ASN A 220 -5.99 -89.43 52.09
C ASN A 220 -6.32 -90.30 50.86
N ASN A 221 -7.38 -89.95 50.12
CA ASN A 221 -7.92 -90.81 49.06
C ASN A 221 -7.29 -90.59 47.68
N MET A 222 -6.70 -89.42 47.42
CA MET A 222 -6.03 -89.12 46.14
C MET A 222 -4.55 -89.55 46.18
N ASP A 223 -4.01 -89.96 45.03
CA ASP A 223 -2.59 -90.25 44.88
C ASP A 223 -1.75 -88.95 44.80
N ALA A 224 -0.43 -89.08 44.93
CA ALA A 224 0.48 -87.94 44.94
C ALA A 224 0.43 -87.14 43.62
N GLU A 225 0.28 -87.80 42.47
CA GLU A 225 0.19 -87.13 41.17
C GLU A 225 -1.11 -86.32 41.03
N GLY A 226 -2.24 -86.88 41.46
CA GLY A 226 -3.52 -86.19 41.51
C GLY A 226 -3.50 -84.97 42.42
N LEU A 227 -2.88 -85.08 43.60
CA LEU A 227 -2.73 -83.96 44.55
C LEU A 227 -1.78 -82.88 44.03
N GLU A 228 -0.66 -83.24 43.41
CA GLU A 228 0.22 -82.27 42.75
C GLU A 228 -0.48 -81.55 41.59
N LYS A 229 -1.27 -82.27 40.78
CA LYS A 229 -2.08 -81.68 39.71
C LYS A 229 -3.09 -80.70 40.27
N TYR A 230 -3.82 -81.08 41.32
CA TYR A 230 -4.77 -80.19 41.98
C TYR A 230 -4.08 -78.94 42.53
N GLY A 231 -2.88 -79.09 43.10
CA GLY A 231 -2.03 -77.97 43.50
C GLY A 231 -1.68 -77.05 42.33
N ARG A 232 -1.28 -77.61 41.17
CA ARG A 232 -0.96 -76.82 39.96
C ARG A 232 -2.17 -76.05 39.42
N ASP A 233 -3.37 -76.62 39.50
CA ASP A 233 -4.59 -75.92 39.09
C ASP A 233 -4.85 -74.70 39.99
N ILE A 234 -4.67 -74.84 41.30
CA ILE A 234 -4.71 -73.71 42.25
C ILE A 234 -3.61 -72.69 41.94
N ARG A 235 -2.37 -73.11 41.65
CA ARG A 235 -1.26 -72.22 41.25
C ARG A 235 -1.65 -71.36 40.05
N LYS A 236 -2.25 -71.97 39.02
CA LYS A 236 -2.72 -71.27 37.83
C LYS A 236 -3.76 -70.20 38.17
N ARG A 237 -4.73 -70.52 39.04
CA ARG A 237 -5.75 -69.54 39.49
C ARG A 237 -5.15 -68.41 40.33
N LEU A 238 -4.17 -68.73 41.18
CA LEU A 238 -3.39 -67.74 41.92
C LEU A 238 -2.66 -66.76 40.99
N ASP A 239 -1.98 -67.28 39.95
CA ASP A 239 -1.26 -66.47 38.97
C ASP A 239 -2.21 -65.60 38.13
N GLU A 240 -3.36 -66.14 37.72
CA GLU A 240 -4.42 -65.39 37.04
C GLU A 240 -4.94 -64.23 37.91
N LEU A 241 -5.25 -64.50 39.18
CA LEU A 241 -5.68 -63.47 40.14
C LEU A 241 -4.62 -62.38 40.32
N MET A 242 -3.37 -62.76 40.60
CA MET A 242 -2.28 -61.80 40.80
C MET A 242 -2.04 -60.93 39.56
N ARG A 243 -2.15 -61.52 38.37
CA ARG A 243 -1.96 -60.82 37.08
C ARG A 243 -3.11 -59.86 36.78
N VAL A 244 -4.37 -60.28 36.90
CA VAL A 244 -5.54 -59.46 36.54
C VAL A 244 -5.76 -58.32 37.54
N LEU A 245 -5.47 -58.58 38.82
CA LEU A 245 -5.63 -57.60 39.90
C LEU A 245 -4.39 -56.69 40.06
N ASP A 246 -3.27 -56.99 39.37
CA ASP A 246 -1.96 -56.33 39.52
C ASP A 246 -1.53 -56.18 40.98
N ALA A 247 -1.79 -57.24 41.76
CA ALA A 247 -1.65 -57.23 43.19
C ALA A 247 -1.15 -58.58 43.72
N LYS A 248 -0.44 -58.50 44.83
CA LYS A 248 0.03 -59.64 45.61
C LYS A 248 -0.58 -59.58 47.00
N PHE A 249 -1.15 -60.71 47.43
CA PHE A 249 -1.92 -60.82 48.67
C PHE A 249 -1.60 -62.16 49.37
N PRO A 250 -1.81 -62.25 50.70
CA PRO A 250 -1.62 -63.48 51.47
C PRO A 250 -2.55 -64.62 51.01
N VAL A 251 -1.98 -65.83 50.93
CA VAL A 251 -2.68 -67.08 50.60
C VAL A 251 -2.67 -67.99 51.83
N TYR A 252 -3.84 -68.34 52.32
CA TYR A 252 -4.07 -69.20 53.49
C TYR A 252 -4.50 -70.58 53.01
N ILE A 253 -3.82 -71.64 53.41
CA ILE A 253 -4.25 -73.01 53.09
C ILE A 253 -5.04 -73.54 54.28
N MET A 254 -6.30 -73.92 54.06
CA MET A 254 -7.17 -74.49 55.07
C MET A 254 -7.50 -75.93 54.71
N VAL A 255 -7.08 -76.86 55.56
CA VAL A 255 -7.52 -78.25 55.52
C VAL A 255 -8.87 -78.32 56.22
N THR A 256 -9.91 -78.67 55.47
CA THR A 256 -11.30 -78.79 55.93
C THR A 256 -11.67 -80.26 56.11
N LYS A 257 -12.84 -80.52 56.69
CA LYS A 257 -13.32 -81.89 56.98
C LYS A 257 -12.35 -82.71 57.86
N CYS A 258 -11.61 -82.06 58.76
CA CYS A 258 -10.68 -82.76 59.64
C CYS A 258 -11.37 -83.73 60.60
N ASP A 259 -12.69 -83.61 60.79
CA ASP A 259 -13.54 -84.58 61.50
C ASP A 259 -13.49 -85.98 60.89
N LEU A 260 -13.18 -86.08 59.58
CA LEU A 260 -12.97 -87.36 58.92
C LEU A 260 -11.61 -88.00 59.25
N ILE A 261 -10.74 -87.34 60.02
CA ILE A 261 -9.52 -87.95 60.55
C ILE A 261 -9.90 -88.65 61.86
N GLN A 262 -9.67 -89.97 61.95
CA GLN A 262 -10.03 -90.74 63.14
C GLN A 262 -9.51 -90.09 64.42
N GLY A 263 -10.43 -89.84 65.37
CA GLY A 263 -10.11 -89.24 66.67
C GLY A 263 -10.16 -87.72 66.77
N MET A 264 -10.35 -86.99 65.66
CA MET A 264 -10.48 -85.52 65.69
C MET A 264 -11.70 -85.05 66.49
N THR A 265 -12.85 -85.70 66.31
CA THR A 265 -14.11 -85.37 67.01
C THR A 265 -13.99 -85.64 68.51
N HIS A 266 -13.50 -86.83 68.88
CA HIS A 266 -13.20 -87.21 70.27
C HIS A 266 -12.21 -86.25 70.94
N PHE A 267 -11.18 -85.81 70.21
CA PHE A 267 -10.24 -84.79 70.68
C PHE A 267 -10.93 -83.45 70.89
N SER A 268 -11.78 -83.03 69.95
CA SER A 268 -12.46 -81.74 69.97
C SER A 268 -13.55 -81.64 71.05
N ASP A 269 -14.26 -82.73 71.32
CA ASP A 269 -15.33 -82.80 72.33
C ASP A 269 -14.82 -82.63 73.77
N CYS A 270 -13.50 -82.77 73.97
CA CYS A 270 -12.85 -82.50 75.25
C CYS A 270 -12.70 -80.99 75.56
N PHE A 271 -12.99 -80.10 74.61
CA PHE A 271 -12.80 -78.65 74.76
C PHE A 271 -14.11 -77.86 74.80
N SER A 272 -14.07 -76.70 75.45
CA SER A 272 -15.16 -75.73 75.45
C SER A 272 -15.28 -75.03 74.10
N ASP A 273 -16.46 -74.45 73.84
CA ASP A 273 -16.73 -73.70 72.60
C ASP A 273 -15.74 -72.54 72.38
N ASP A 274 -15.27 -71.87 73.45
CA ASP A 274 -14.25 -70.81 73.34
C ASP A 274 -12.90 -71.30 72.77
N VAL A 275 -12.46 -72.50 73.17
CA VAL A 275 -11.22 -73.11 72.67
C VAL A 275 -11.42 -73.62 71.25
N LEU A 276 -12.58 -74.19 70.96
CA LEU A 276 -12.96 -74.61 69.61
C LEU A 276 -13.19 -73.41 68.67
N GLY A 277 -13.38 -72.20 69.19
CA GLY A 277 -13.40 -70.97 68.40
C GLY A 277 -12.01 -70.54 67.90
N GLN A 278 -10.94 -70.96 68.58
CA GLN A 278 -9.57 -70.56 68.25
C GLN A 278 -9.10 -71.14 66.93
N THR A 279 -8.11 -70.50 66.29
CA THR A 279 -7.54 -71.02 65.05
C THR A 279 -6.53 -72.14 65.32
N MET A 280 -6.73 -73.31 64.71
CA MET A 280 -5.78 -74.43 64.75
C MET A 280 -4.85 -74.40 63.52
N GLY A 281 -3.54 -74.14 63.71
CA GLY A 281 -2.59 -74.09 62.60
C GLY A 281 -1.29 -73.33 62.89
N ILE A 282 -0.55 -73.00 61.83
CA ILE A 282 0.69 -72.21 61.88
C ILE A 282 0.64 -71.00 60.95
N VAL A 283 1.18 -69.88 61.41
CA VAL A 283 1.26 -68.61 60.69
C VAL A 283 2.71 -68.34 60.24
N ASN A 284 2.93 -68.06 58.96
CA ASN A 284 4.23 -67.68 58.41
C ASN A 284 4.50 -66.18 58.63
N HIS A 285 4.83 -65.78 59.87
CA HIS A 285 5.08 -64.38 60.24
C HIS A 285 6.22 -63.73 59.44
N GLY A 286 7.28 -64.49 59.13
CA GLY A 286 8.45 -64.00 58.40
C GLY A 286 8.32 -64.04 56.88
N LEU A 287 7.19 -64.53 56.33
CA LEU A 287 7.00 -64.78 54.89
C LEU A 287 8.18 -65.55 54.28
N LYS A 288 8.67 -66.59 54.97
CA LYS A 288 9.74 -67.46 54.49
C LYS A 288 9.39 -68.00 53.09
N LYS A 289 10.36 -67.99 52.17
CA LYS A 289 10.20 -68.45 50.78
C LYS A 289 10.38 -69.96 50.60
N ASP A 290 10.14 -70.74 51.64
CA ASP A 290 10.26 -72.19 51.64
C ASP A 290 8.91 -72.83 52.02
N PRO A 291 8.04 -73.11 51.04
CA PRO A 291 6.73 -73.71 51.29
C PRO A 291 6.83 -75.09 51.94
N MET A 292 7.79 -75.92 51.54
CA MET A 292 7.94 -77.28 52.05
C MET A 292 8.46 -77.30 53.48
N GLY A 293 9.42 -76.41 53.80
CA GLY A 293 9.86 -76.20 55.17
C GLY A 293 8.71 -75.78 56.10
N LEU A 294 7.81 -74.89 55.65
CA LEU A 294 6.64 -74.48 56.43
C LEU A 294 5.68 -75.65 56.70
N VAL A 295 5.47 -76.54 55.72
CA VAL A 295 4.66 -77.75 55.90
C VAL A 295 5.28 -78.67 56.95
N SER A 296 6.58 -78.95 56.83
CA SER A 296 7.29 -79.80 57.79
C SER A 296 7.26 -79.21 59.21
N ASP A 297 7.45 -77.90 59.36
CA ASP A 297 7.35 -77.19 60.63
C ASP A 297 5.92 -77.25 61.21
N CYS A 298 4.90 -77.14 60.35
CA CYS A 298 3.50 -77.22 60.75
C CYS A 298 3.18 -78.59 61.37
N PHE A 299 3.41 -79.67 60.64
CA PHE A 299 3.08 -81.03 61.10
C PHE A 299 3.90 -81.42 62.33
N ARG A 300 5.20 -81.07 62.38
CA ARG A 300 6.03 -81.31 63.57
C ARG A 300 5.48 -80.59 64.81
N THR A 301 5.26 -79.27 64.70
CA THR A 301 4.82 -78.44 65.85
C THR A 301 3.40 -78.81 66.29
N MET A 302 2.48 -79.00 65.34
CA MET A 302 1.10 -79.38 65.64
C MET A 302 1.03 -80.80 66.15
N GLY A 303 1.75 -81.75 65.55
CA GLY A 303 1.83 -83.13 66.00
C GLY A 303 2.37 -83.25 67.43
N GLU A 304 3.44 -82.52 67.78
CA GLU A 304 3.95 -82.41 69.15
C GLU A 304 2.88 -81.85 70.10
N ARG A 305 2.26 -80.71 69.75
CA ARG A 305 1.19 -80.11 70.58
C ARG A 305 -0.01 -81.01 70.78
N ILE A 306 -0.47 -81.70 69.73
CA ILE A 306 -1.60 -82.63 69.81
C ILE A 306 -1.23 -83.82 70.70
N ARG A 307 0.01 -84.34 70.62
CA ARG A 307 0.50 -85.41 71.52
C ARG A 307 0.53 -84.95 72.98
N ASP A 308 1.06 -83.75 73.26
CA ASP A 308 1.14 -83.18 74.61
C ASP A 308 -0.25 -82.93 75.19
N ILE A 309 -1.15 -82.31 74.42
CA ILE A 309 -2.53 -82.06 74.83
C ILE A 309 -3.27 -83.38 75.05
N ARG A 310 -3.07 -84.38 74.18
CA ARG A 310 -3.66 -85.71 74.38
C ARG A 310 -3.22 -86.32 75.71
N LEU A 311 -1.94 -86.25 76.09
CA LEU A 311 -1.47 -86.75 77.39
C LEU A 311 -2.14 -86.01 78.56
N LEU A 312 -2.29 -84.69 78.46
CA LEU A 312 -3.01 -83.88 79.47
C LEU A 312 -4.50 -84.26 79.56
N LEU A 313 -5.16 -84.50 78.43
CA LEU A 313 -6.55 -84.96 78.38
C LEU A 313 -6.70 -86.35 79.01
N MET A 314 -5.79 -87.27 78.73
CA MET A 314 -5.78 -88.62 79.33
C MET A 314 -5.57 -88.58 80.85
N GLN A 315 -4.80 -87.62 81.38
CA GLN A 315 -4.65 -87.43 82.82
C GLN A 315 -5.94 -86.89 83.47
N LYS A 316 -6.69 -86.03 82.76
CA LYS A 316 -7.89 -85.37 83.28
C LYS A 316 -9.14 -86.24 83.18
N LEU A 317 -9.20 -87.17 82.24
CA LEU A 317 -10.33 -88.07 82.01
C LEU A 317 -10.20 -89.34 82.87
N GLU A 318 -11.29 -89.79 83.49
CA GLU A 318 -11.35 -91.08 84.19
C GLU A 318 -11.10 -92.23 83.20
N SER A 319 -10.36 -93.27 83.60
CA SER A 319 -9.85 -94.34 82.71
C SER A 319 -10.90 -95.05 81.85
N ARG A 320 -12.18 -95.05 82.24
CA ARG A 320 -13.31 -95.62 81.48
C ARG A 320 -13.90 -94.70 80.40
N LYS A 321 -13.43 -93.46 80.29
CA LYS A 321 -13.93 -92.44 79.34
C LYS A 321 -12.92 -92.09 78.23
N ILE A 322 -11.75 -92.74 78.21
CA ILE A 322 -10.74 -92.53 77.17
C ILE A 322 -11.10 -93.41 75.98
N SER A 323 -11.50 -92.78 74.87
CA SER A 323 -11.79 -93.48 73.62
C SER A 323 -10.49 -93.88 72.90
N PRO A 324 -10.40 -95.09 72.29
CA PRO A 324 -9.25 -95.50 71.48
C PRO A 324 -8.90 -94.50 70.37
N GLU A 325 -9.92 -93.85 69.81
CA GLU A 325 -9.83 -92.85 68.75
C GLU A 325 -9.04 -91.62 69.22
N LEU A 326 -9.25 -91.16 70.46
CA LEU A 326 -8.47 -90.07 71.06
C LEU A 326 -6.97 -90.44 71.16
N ILE A 327 -6.65 -91.72 71.38
CA ILE A 327 -5.28 -92.21 71.43
C ILE A 327 -4.66 -92.19 70.02
N LEU A 328 -5.39 -92.61 69.00
CA LEU A 328 -4.91 -92.71 67.62
C LEU A 328 -4.77 -91.37 66.91
N PHE A 329 -5.49 -90.33 67.34
CA PHE A 329 -5.56 -89.05 66.64
C PHE A 329 -4.21 -88.42 66.23
N PRO A 330 -3.18 -88.30 67.10
CA PRO A 330 -1.94 -87.65 66.68
C PRO A 330 -1.20 -88.42 65.57
N SER A 331 -1.29 -89.76 65.56
CA SER A 331 -0.71 -90.58 64.49
C SER A 331 -1.52 -90.48 63.20
N GLU A 332 -2.85 -90.45 63.30
CA GLU A 332 -3.75 -90.30 62.13
C GLU A 332 -3.61 -88.92 61.48
N PHE A 333 -3.45 -87.87 62.30
CA PHE A 333 -3.14 -86.52 61.84
C PHE A 333 -1.79 -86.43 61.10
N GLU A 334 -0.76 -87.13 61.54
CA GLU A 334 0.54 -87.12 60.84
C GLU A 334 0.48 -87.86 59.50
N LYS A 335 -0.41 -88.85 59.35
CA LYS A 335 -0.51 -89.66 58.13
C LYS A 335 -1.11 -88.91 56.93
N ILE A 336 -1.78 -87.76 57.13
CA ILE A 336 -2.21 -86.90 56.01
C ILE A 336 -1.08 -86.01 55.46
N ARG A 337 0.08 -85.94 56.12
CA ARG A 337 1.21 -85.09 55.74
C ARG A 337 1.71 -85.33 54.30
N PRO A 338 1.95 -86.57 53.83
CA PRO A 338 2.49 -86.79 52.48
C PRO A 338 1.56 -86.28 51.37
N GLY A 339 0.24 -86.48 51.54
CA GLY A 339 -0.76 -85.94 50.60
C GLY A 339 -0.77 -84.41 50.61
N PHE A 340 -0.63 -83.79 51.78
CA PHE A 340 -0.56 -82.33 51.89
C PHE A 340 0.71 -81.76 51.27
N GLU A 341 1.85 -82.42 51.46
CA GLU A 341 3.14 -82.07 50.83
C GLU A 341 3.04 -82.09 49.29
N ALA A 342 2.40 -83.12 48.71
CA ALA A 342 2.16 -83.20 47.26
C ALA A 342 1.31 -82.02 46.76
N PHE A 343 0.23 -81.69 47.46
CA PHE A 343 -0.61 -80.53 47.10
C PHE A 343 0.14 -79.19 47.16
N ILE A 344 0.90 -78.93 48.22
CA ILE A 344 1.65 -77.67 48.41
C ILE A 344 2.75 -77.52 47.37
N LYS A 345 3.45 -78.61 47.01
CA LYS A 345 4.47 -78.62 45.97
C LYS A 345 3.91 -78.12 44.63
N GLY A 346 2.71 -78.56 44.24
CA GLY A 346 2.02 -78.05 43.06
C GLY A 346 1.57 -76.59 43.20
N ALA A 347 0.99 -76.22 44.35
CA ALA A 347 0.35 -74.92 44.58
C ALA A 347 1.32 -73.73 44.73
N PHE A 348 2.59 -73.96 45.12
CA PHE A 348 3.57 -72.90 45.39
C PHE A 348 4.90 -73.07 44.64
N GLN A 349 4.94 -73.84 43.55
CA GLN A 349 6.13 -73.98 42.71
C GLN A 349 6.61 -72.62 42.17
N GLU A 350 7.93 -72.36 42.21
CA GLU A 350 8.53 -71.15 41.66
C GLU A 350 8.43 -71.09 40.14
N ASN A 351 8.17 -69.91 39.60
CA ASN A 351 8.08 -69.67 38.15
C ASN A 351 9.00 -68.49 37.76
N PRO A 352 10.00 -68.67 36.87
CA PRO A 352 10.91 -67.58 36.48
C PRO A 352 10.24 -66.36 35.84
N TYR A 353 9.03 -66.55 35.28
CA TYR A 353 8.32 -65.51 34.55
C TYR A 353 7.27 -64.77 35.40
N GLN A 354 7.03 -65.21 36.64
CA GLN A 354 5.93 -64.72 37.48
C GLN A 354 6.35 -64.63 38.95
N GLU A 355 5.80 -63.69 39.72
CA GLU A 355 6.12 -63.60 41.16
C GLU A 355 5.43 -64.71 41.97
N THR A 356 6.14 -65.41 42.85
CA THR A 356 5.56 -66.44 43.75
C THR A 356 4.59 -65.83 44.77
N PRO A 357 3.37 -66.36 44.99
CA PRO A 357 2.38 -65.87 45.96
C PRO A 357 2.90 -65.84 47.41
N PHE A 358 2.26 -65.04 48.27
CA PHE A 358 2.61 -65.01 49.70
C PHE A 358 1.95 -66.18 50.43
N PHE A 359 2.67 -67.27 50.68
CA PHE A 359 2.17 -68.37 51.49
C PHE A 359 2.10 -67.97 52.98
N ARG A 360 0.89 -67.67 53.47
CA ARG A 360 0.67 -66.99 54.75
C ARG A 360 0.52 -67.93 55.94
N GLY A 361 -0.04 -69.12 55.76
CA GLY A 361 -0.18 -70.10 56.83
C GLY A 361 -0.99 -71.32 56.43
N ILE A 362 -0.98 -72.31 57.32
CA ILE A 362 -1.67 -73.60 57.19
C ILE A 362 -2.60 -73.77 58.38
N TYR A 363 -3.86 -74.14 58.12
CA TYR A 363 -4.91 -74.20 59.14
C TYR A 363 -5.73 -75.48 58.98
N PHE A 364 -6.28 -75.99 60.08
CA PHE A 364 -7.08 -77.22 60.13
C PHE A 364 -8.43 -76.93 60.76
N SER A 365 -9.50 -77.46 60.18
CA SER A 365 -10.86 -77.12 60.60
C SER A 365 -11.89 -78.18 60.22
N SER A 366 -13.05 -78.13 60.87
CA SER A 366 -14.24 -78.86 60.45
C SER A 366 -15.48 -77.99 60.64
N GLY A 367 -16.36 -77.96 59.64
CA GLY A 367 -17.60 -77.17 59.67
C GLY A 367 -18.85 -78.01 59.93
N CYS A 368 -18.83 -79.28 59.55
CA CYS A 368 -19.91 -80.24 59.78
C CYS A 368 -19.25 -81.57 60.14
N GLN A 369 -19.66 -82.21 61.24
CA GLN A 369 -19.16 -83.53 61.64
C GLN A 369 -20.12 -84.59 61.10
N GLU A 370 -19.89 -85.02 59.86
CA GLU A 370 -20.72 -85.96 59.11
C GLU A 370 -19.87 -86.94 58.29
N GLY A 371 -20.36 -88.17 58.11
CA GLY A 371 -19.64 -89.21 57.36
C GLY A 371 -18.87 -90.19 58.25
N THR A 372 -17.97 -90.96 57.64
CA THR A 372 -17.16 -91.99 58.32
C THR A 372 -15.70 -91.56 58.36
N PRO A 373 -15.10 -91.34 59.56
CA PRO A 373 -13.69 -91.02 59.66
C PRO A 373 -12.80 -92.15 59.13
N PHE A 374 -11.73 -91.79 58.43
CA PHE A 374 -10.73 -92.73 57.98
C PHE A 374 -9.66 -92.93 59.06
N SER A 375 -9.32 -94.20 59.30
CA SER A 375 -8.16 -94.60 60.08
C SER A 375 -7.20 -95.38 59.19
N HIS A 376 -6.00 -94.84 59.04
CA HIS A 376 -4.92 -95.57 58.41
C HIS A 376 -4.44 -96.71 59.31
N PHE A 377 -4.46 -96.56 60.64
CA PHE A 377 -4.06 -97.63 61.56
C PHE A 377 -4.95 -98.88 61.41
N LEU A 378 -6.28 -98.70 61.40
CA LEU A 378 -7.23 -99.81 61.19
C LEU A 378 -7.11 -100.41 59.78
N LYS A 379 -6.88 -99.57 58.76
CA LYS A 379 -6.64 -100.00 57.38
C LYS A 379 -5.37 -100.85 57.26
N ASP A 380 -4.25 -100.43 57.88
CA ASP A 380 -2.97 -101.15 57.86
C ASP A 380 -3.06 -102.50 58.59
N LEU A 381 -3.93 -102.60 59.61
CA LEU A 381 -4.21 -103.84 60.34
C LEU A 381 -5.20 -104.78 59.60
N GLY A 382 -5.80 -104.35 58.50
CA GLY A 382 -6.80 -105.13 57.75
C GLY A 382 -8.11 -105.36 58.50
N VAL A 383 -8.39 -104.58 59.55
CA VAL A 383 -9.58 -104.74 60.40
C VAL A 383 -10.74 -103.96 59.78
N ILE A 384 -11.73 -104.67 59.23
CA ILE A 384 -13.03 -104.12 58.79
C ILE A 384 -13.96 -104.11 60.02
N GLY A 385 -13.65 -103.28 61.02
CA GLY A 385 -14.48 -103.10 62.22
C GLY A 385 -15.65 -102.13 61.98
N GLU A 386 -16.60 -102.06 62.93
CA GLU A 386 -17.69 -101.08 62.92
C GLU A 386 -17.12 -99.67 62.71
N GLN A 387 -17.44 -99.06 61.57
CA GLN A 387 -16.99 -97.71 61.25
C GLN A 387 -17.81 -96.71 62.07
N GLU A 388 -17.13 -95.81 62.78
CA GLU A 388 -17.78 -94.67 63.43
C GLU A 388 -18.53 -93.84 62.37
N VAL A 389 -19.83 -93.64 62.57
CA VAL A 389 -20.65 -92.75 61.74
C VAL A 389 -20.92 -91.47 62.53
N LEU A 390 -20.43 -90.35 62.02
CA LEU A 390 -20.58 -89.07 62.68
C LEU A 390 -22.04 -88.58 62.65
N PRO A 391 -22.52 -87.92 63.73
CA PRO A 391 -23.94 -87.62 63.94
C PRO A 391 -24.53 -86.49 63.06
N GLY A 392 -23.73 -85.84 62.21
CA GLY A 392 -24.21 -84.78 61.31
C GLY A 392 -24.43 -83.43 62.01
N THR A 393 -23.50 -82.98 62.86
CA THR A 393 -23.63 -81.70 63.58
C THR A 393 -23.04 -80.53 62.80
N SER A 394 -23.59 -79.33 62.96
CA SER A 394 -23.08 -78.08 62.37
C SER A 394 -22.13 -77.31 63.31
N LYS A 395 -21.47 -78.00 64.24
CA LYS A 395 -20.54 -77.37 65.18
C LYS A 395 -19.25 -77.01 64.44
N GLY A 396 -18.96 -75.70 64.35
CA GLY A 396 -17.71 -75.22 63.77
C GLY A 396 -16.53 -75.49 64.70
N LEU A 397 -15.56 -76.26 64.24
CA LEU A 397 -14.31 -76.55 64.92
C LEU A 397 -13.18 -75.74 64.29
N PHE A 398 -12.59 -74.85 65.10
CA PHE A 398 -11.43 -74.01 64.81
C PHE A 398 -11.61 -72.97 63.70
N LEU A 399 -12.84 -72.49 63.51
CA LEU A 399 -13.22 -71.60 62.39
C LEU A 399 -13.45 -70.14 62.78
N HIS A 400 -13.94 -69.86 64.00
CA HIS A 400 -14.42 -68.52 64.37
C HIS A 400 -13.30 -67.46 64.28
N ASP A 401 -12.21 -67.65 65.02
CA ASP A 401 -11.12 -66.66 65.12
C ASP A 401 -10.33 -66.53 63.81
N PHE A 402 -10.34 -67.57 62.97
CA PHE A 402 -9.72 -67.52 61.65
C PHE A 402 -10.37 -66.41 60.82
N PHE A 403 -11.71 -66.40 60.75
CA PHE A 403 -12.44 -65.41 59.95
C PHE A 403 -12.64 -64.08 60.66
N SER A 404 -12.89 -64.06 61.97
CA SER A 404 -13.22 -62.84 62.73
C SER A 404 -11.99 -62.00 63.11
N TRP A 405 -10.84 -62.64 63.38
CA TRP A 405 -9.67 -61.97 63.93
C TRP A 405 -8.43 -62.07 63.04
N LEU A 406 -8.07 -63.28 62.59
CA LEU A 406 -6.82 -63.50 61.86
C LEU A 406 -6.84 -62.83 60.47
N LEU A 407 -7.88 -63.09 59.66
CA LEU A 407 -7.96 -62.51 58.32
C LEU A 407 -7.98 -60.97 58.36
N PRO A 408 -8.87 -60.28 59.11
CA PRO A 408 -8.90 -58.81 59.10
C PRO A 408 -7.59 -58.16 59.56
N SER A 409 -6.88 -58.78 60.50
CA SER A 409 -5.57 -58.31 61.01
C SER A 409 -4.49 -58.26 59.93
N ASP A 410 -4.59 -59.12 58.91
CA ASP A 410 -3.64 -59.22 57.80
C ASP A 410 -3.93 -58.27 56.63
N ARG A 411 -4.90 -57.35 56.76
CA ARG A 411 -5.27 -56.38 55.72
C ARG A 411 -4.07 -55.62 55.13
N GLY A 412 -3.09 -55.29 55.96
CA GLY A 412 -1.88 -54.52 55.58
C GLY A 412 -0.85 -55.30 54.75
N LEU A 413 -1.02 -56.62 54.56
CA LEU A 413 -0.09 -57.44 53.77
C LEU A 413 -0.31 -57.31 52.25
N PHE A 414 -1.38 -56.66 51.82
CA PHE A 414 -1.64 -56.35 50.41
C PHE A 414 -0.55 -55.45 49.81
N ARG A 415 0.01 -55.84 48.64
CA ARG A 415 1.03 -55.04 47.93
C ARG A 415 0.76 -54.98 46.42
N VAL A 416 0.99 -53.82 45.81
CA VAL A 416 1.05 -53.66 44.34
C VAL A 416 2.34 -54.28 43.81
N THR A 417 2.31 -54.93 42.64
CA THR A 417 3.49 -55.59 42.04
C THR A 417 4.67 -54.62 41.82
N GLN A 418 5.90 -55.13 41.76
CA GLN A 418 7.10 -54.28 41.61
C GLN A 418 7.09 -53.46 40.31
N ARG A 419 6.52 -54.00 39.23
CA ARG A 419 6.34 -53.29 37.94
C ARG A 419 5.38 -52.10 38.10
N GLY A 420 4.25 -52.26 38.78
CA GLY A 420 3.28 -51.18 39.00
C GLY A 420 3.83 -50.01 39.85
N ALA A 421 4.68 -50.32 40.84
CA ALA A 421 5.28 -49.33 41.74
C ALA A 421 6.38 -48.47 41.09
N ALA A 422 7.29 -49.07 40.32
CA ALA A 422 8.35 -48.35 39.60
C ALA A 422 7.78 -47.37 38.57
N TRP A 423 6.71 -47.78 37.88
CA TRP A 423 6.01 -46.96 36.88
C TRP A 423 5.35 -45.71 37.47
N LYS A 424 4.81 -45.78 38.70
CA LYS A 424 4.20 -44.61 39.38
C LYS A 424 5.24 -43.59 39.85
N ARG A 425 6.40 -44.03 40.34
CA ARG A 425 7.47 -43.10 40.79
C ARG A 425 8.07 -42.33 39.62
N LEU A 426 8.36 -42.99 38.50
CA LEU A 426 8.99 -42.36 37.33
C LEU A 426 8.06 -41.34 36.64
N THR A 427 6.77 -41.65 36.50
CA THR A 427 5.80 -40.73 35.88
C THR A 427 5.52 -39.51 36.76
N ARG A 428 5.45 -39.68 38.08
CA ARG A 428 5.27 -38.56 39.03
C ARG A 428 6.42 -37.55 38.96
N ASN A 429 7.66 -38.04 38.93
CA ASN A 429 8.83 -37.16 38.95
C ASN A 429 9.01 -36.42 37.61
N ILE A 430 8.74 -37.06 36.46
CA ILE A 430 8.78 -36.39 35.15
C ILE A 430 7.67 -35.34 35.05
N GLY A 431 6.46 -35.65 35.54
CA GLY A 431 5.35 -34.69 35.58
C GLY A 431 5.67 -33.46 36.44
N PHE A 432 6.24 -33.66 37.64
CA PHE A 432 6.62 -32.56 38.53
C PHE A 432 7.74 -31.69 37.95
N ALA A 433 8.76 -32.31 37.33
CA ALA A 433 9.83 -31.58 36.66
C ALA A 433 9.33 -30.76 35.46
N ALA A 434 8.44 -31.33 34.64
CA ALA A 434 7.80 -30.61 33.54
C ALA A 434 6.99 -29.41 34.04
N TRP A 435 6.19 -29.60 35.09
CA TRP A 435 5.37 -28.55 35.69
C TRP A 435 6.22 -27.41 36.26
N THR A 436 7.28 -27.75 37.00
CA THR A 436 8.21 -26.76 37.58
C THR A 436 8.91 -25.95 36.49
N ALA A 437 9.39 -26.59 35.42
CA ALA A 437 10.05 -25.92 34.30
C ALA A 437 9.10 -24.97 33.54
N ILE A 438 7.83 -25.36 33.37
CA ILE A 438 6.80 -24.51 32.76
C ILE A 438 6.49 -23.30 33.65
N ILE A 439 6.40 -23.46 34.97
CA ILE A 439 6.21 -22.34 35.90
C ILE A 439 7.37 -21.35 35.80
N ILE A 440 8.61 -21.85 35.80
CA ILE A 440 9.80 -20.99 35.65
C ILE A 440 9.71 -20.19 34.34
N ALA A 441 9.40 -20.84 33.22
CA ALA A 441 9.22 -20.17 31.94
C ALA A 441 8.11 -19.09 31.98
N PHE A 442 6.99 -19.39 32.65
CA PHE A 442 5.89 -18.45 32.85
C PHE A 442 6.29 -17.23 33.69
N CYS A 443 7.05 -17.43 34.78
CA CYS A 443 7.65 -16.34 35.55
C CYS A 443 8.58 -15.48 34.70
N GLY A 444 9.31 -16.07 33.74
CA GLY A 444 10.12 -15.35 32.77
C GLY A 444 9.31 -14.43 31.85
N ILE A 445 8.18 -14.92 31.35
CA ILE A 445 7.25 -14.14 30.51
C ILE A 445 6.67 -12.96 31.30
N LEU A 446 6.21 -13.21 32.53
CA LEU A 446 5.72 -12.14 33.43
C LEU A 446 6.79 -11.10 33.72
N SER A 447 8.00 -11.53 34.05
CA SER A 447 9.14 -10.62 34.33
C SER A 447 9.49 -9.78 33.12
N TYR A 448 9.47 -10.36 31.91
CA TYR A 448 9.74 -9.63 30.68
C TYR A 448 8.65 -8.61 30.39
N SER A 449 7.38 -8.99 30.55
CA SER A 449 6.22 -8.09 30.42
C SER A 449 6.37 -6.89 31.38
N PHE A 450 6.68 -7.15 32.65
CA PHE A 450 6.91 -6.11 33.65
C PHE A 450 8.07 -5.17 33.29
N VAL A 451 9.25 -5.71 32.93
CA VAL A 451 10.42 -4.90 32.58
C VAL A 451 10.14 -4.03 31.35
N LYS A 452 9.49 -4.58 30.32
CA LYS A 452 9.15 -3.83 29.10
C LYS A 452 8.11 -2.73 29.39
N ASN A 453 7.13 -3.02 30.25
CA ASN A 453 6.09 -2.07 30.66
C ASN A 453 6.74 -0.88 31.39
N LEU A 454 7.55 -1.20 32.41
CA LEU A 454 8.26 -0.22 33.22
C LEU A 454 9.28 0.59 32.40
N HIS A 455 9.99 -0.03 31.46
CA HIS A 455 10.91 0.68 30.57
C HIS A 455 10.18 1.69 29.68
N THR A 456 9.04 1.32 29.11
CA THR A 456 8.21 2.21 28.30
C THR A 456 7.76 3.43 29.12
N ILE A 457 7.25 3.20 30.34
CA ILE A 457 6.81 4.26 31.25
C ILE A 457 7.97 5.15 31.69
N LYS A 458 9.13 4.57 32.05
CA LYS A 458 10.33 5.33 32.42
C LYS A 458 10.85 6.20 31.27
N THR A 459 10.80 5.69 30.04
CA THR A 459 11.21 6.45 28.85
C THR A 459 10.32 7.68 28.66
N ALA A 460 9.00 7.50 28.80
CA ALA A 460 8.04 8.61 28.76
C ALA A 460 8.30 9.61 29.90
N SER A 461 8.42 9.12 31.14
CA SER A 461 8.64 9.93 32.33
C SER A 461 9.94 10.75 32.26
N ALA A 462 11.05 10.15 31.78
CA ALA A 462 12.33 10.84 31.62
C ALA A 462 12.26 11.99 30.62
N GLN A 463 11.47 11.84 29.54
CA GLN A 463 11.27 12.92 28.56
C GLN A 463 10.39 14.06 29.10
N PHE A 464 9.56 13.79 30.13
CA PHE A 464 8.70 14.77 30.80
C PHE A 464 9.21 15.23 32.18
N ALA A 465 10.43 14.89 32.60
CA ALA A 465 10.97 15.13 33.94
C ALA A 465 11.37 16.60 34.25
N GLY A 466 10.67 17.60 33.69
CA GLY A 466 10.91 19.02 33.97
C GLY A 466 9.65 19.89 33.83
N PRO A 467 9.61 21.09 34.44
CA PRO A 467 8.47 22.00 34.36
C PRO A 467 8.41 22.63 32.96
N ARG A 468 7.75 21.95 32.01
CA ARG A 468 7.47 22.50 30.69
C ARG A 468 5.99 22.88 30.62
N ILE A 469 5.70 24.07 31.14
CA ILE A 469 4.40 24.71 31.05
C ILE A 469 4.40 25.51 29.75
N LEU A 470 3.36 25.35 28.92
CA LEU A 470 3.15 26.20 27.75
C LEU A 470 3.07 27.67 28.21
N GLN A 471 4.04 28.48 27.79
CA GLN A 471 4.31 29.83 28.30
C GLN A 471 3.41 30.89 27.65
N GLY A 472 2.61 30.51 26.65
CA GLY A 472 1.76 31.42 25.90
C GLY A 472 2.46 32.10 24.73
N GLU A 473 3.73 31.76 24.47
CA GLU A 473 4.45 32.15 23.27
C GLU A 473 4.33 31.04 22.21
N VAL A 474 3.82 31.40 21.02
CA VAL A 474 3.45 30.43 19.96
C VAL A 474 4.63 29.50 19.58
N ILE A 475 5.85 30.03 19.46
CA ILE A 475 7.02 29.28 19.01
C ILE A 475 7.52 28.29 20.09
N SER A 476 7.57 28.72 21.35
CA SER A 476 7.97 27.84 22.47
C SER A 476 6.93 26.74 22.70
N ASP A 477 5.66 27.09 22.53
CA ASP A 477 4.54 26.18 22.75
C ASP A 477 4.46 25.11 21.66
N ILE A 478 4.70 25.48 20.39
CA ILE A 478 4.84 24.52 19.27
C ILE A 478 5.99 23.54 19.51
N SER A 479 7.14 24.04 19.95
CA SER A 479 8.32 23.20 20.23
C SER A 479 8.05 22.21 21.38
N THR A 480 7.29 22.65 22.39
CA THR A 480 6.86 21.79 23.49
C THR A 480 5.87 20.73 23.03
N LEU A 481 4.87 21.10 22.22
CA LEU A 481 3.90 20.16 21.64
C LEU A 481 4.57 19.16 20.68
N GLU A 482 5.61 19.56 19.95
CA GLU A 482 6.41 18.67 19.10
C GLU A 482 7.12 17.59 19.91
N GLN A 483 7.68 17.96 21.06
CA GLN A 483 8.25 17.00 22.00
C GLN A 483 7.19 16.06 22.59
N PHE A 484 6.03 16.58 23.01
CA PHE A 484 4.91 15.75 23.46
C PHE A 484 4.53 14.70 22.42
N LYS A 485 4.34 15.12 21.16
CA LYS A 485 4.04 14.23 20.04
C LYS A 485 5.13 13.17 19.86
N HIS A 486 6.40 13.57 19.91
CA HIS A 486 7.53 12.63 19.77
C HIS A 486 7.55 11.58 20.89
N THR A 487 7.28 11.98 22.14
CA THR A 487 7.19 11.05 23.27
C THR A 487 6.03 10.08 23.12
N ILE A 488 4.83 10.59 22.75
CA ILE A 488 3.66 9.74 22.50
C ILE A 488 3.97 8.70 21.42
N LYS A 489 4.53 9.12 20.28
CA LYS A 489 4.96 8.18 19.22
C LYS A 489 5.98 7.16 19.70
N THR A 490 6.89 7.53 20.61
CA THR A 490 7.87 6.60 21.15
C THR A 490 7.20 5.53 22.00
N VAL A 491 6.24 5.92 22.84
CA VAL A 491 5.43 5.01 23.66
C VAL A 491 4.54 4.13 22.78
N GLU A 492 3.82 4.72 21.83
CA GLU A 492 2.96 4.03 20.86
C GLU A 492 3.73 3.00 20.06
N ASN A 493 4.93 3.32 19.57
CA ASN A 493 5.79 2.36 18.88
C ASN A 493 6.26 1.21 19.80
N SER A 494 6.56 1.49 21.07
CA SER A 494 6.92 0.45 22.05
C SER A 494 5.75 -0.49 22.33
N ASN A 495 4.55 0.07 22.44
CA ASN A 495 3.29 -0.63 22.65
C ASN A 495 2.81 -1.41 21.42
N GLY A 496 2.97 -0.87 20.22
CA GLY A 496 2.61 -1.52 18.94
C GLY A 496 3.54 -2.68 18.59
N ARG A 497 4.83 -2.62 18.96
CA ARG A 497 5.79 -3.74 18.81
C ARG A 497 5.67 -4.78 19.93
N TRP A 498 4.55 -4.82 20.64
CA TRP A 498 4.32 -5.72 21.77
C TRP A 498 3.61 -7.01 21.33
N TRP A 499 4.40 -8.04 21.06
CA TRP A 499 3.89 -9.32 20.54
C TRP A 499 3.66 -10.41 21.59
N ILE A 500 4.12 -10.20 22.83
CA ILE A 500 3.97 -11.18 23.93
C ILE A 500 2.75 -10.80 24.79
N PRO A 501 1.99 -11.75 25.36
CA PRO A 501 0.89 -11.42 26.27
C PRO A 501 1.31 -10.48 27.41
N ARG A 502 0.55 -9.39 27.61
CA ARG A 502 0.81 -8.41 28.69
C ARG A 502 0.47 -8.94 30.09
N LEU A 503 -0.38 -9.97 30.17
CA LEU A 503 -0.79 -10.64 31.41
C LEU A 503 -1.35 -9.68 32.48
N GLY A 504 -2.06 -8.63 32.04
CA GLY A 504 -2.68 -7.62 32.90
C GLY A 504 -1.83 -6.36 33.14
N LEU A 505 -0.59 -6.31 32.65
CA LEU A 505 0.31 -5.15 32.79
C LEU A 505 0.11 -4.16 31.63
N ASN A 506 -0.96 -3.35 31.73
CA ASN A 506 -1.40 -2.42 30.68
C ASN A 506 -1.08 -0.94 30.99
N GLU A 507 -0.35 -0.65 32.07
CA GLU A 507 -0.09 0.72 32.54
C GLU A 507 0.63 1.57 31.48
N SER A 508 1.45 0.97 30.61
CA SER A 508 2.05 1.70 29.47
C SER A 508 1.05 2.11 28.39
N ILE A 509 -0.08 1.40 28.23
CA ILE A 509 -1.18 1.79 27.34
C ILE A 509 -1.98 2.91 28.00
N GLU A 510 -2.29 2.78 29.28
CA GLU A 510 -2.99 3.84 30.03
C GLU A 510 -2.20 5.16 30.01
N VAL A 511 -0.86 5.09 30.16
CA VAL A 511 0.02 6.25 30.00
C VAL A 511 -0.01 6.80 28.58
N GLU A 512 -0.08 5.95 27.55
CA GLU A 512 -0.20 6.39 26.16
C GLU A 512 -1.50 7.17 25.92
N GLU A 513 -2.63 6.61 26.35
CA GLU A 513 -3.96 7.21 26.23
C GLU A 513 -4.05 8.54 27.00
N GLU A 514 -3.55 8.59 28.23
CA GLU A 514 -3.57 9.81 29.03
C GLU A 514 -2.64 10.89 28.48
N LEU A 515 -1.48 10.51 27.90
CA LEU A 515 -0.60 11.45 27.20
C LEU A 515 -1.26 12.01 25.93
N LYS A 516 -1.93 11.16 25.14
CA LYS A 516 -2.70 11.55 23.94
C LYS A 516 -3.81 12.55 24.32
N LYS A 517 -4.61 12.23 25.34
CA LYS A 517 -5.65 13.10 25.88
C LYS A 517 -5.10 14.45 26.35
N LYS A 518 -4.00 14.43 27.12
CA LYS A 518 -3.35 15.66 27.61
C LYS A 518 -2.80 16.51 26.46
N TYR A 519 -2.18 15.89 25.46
CA TYR A 519 -1.75 16.58 24.24
C TYR A 519 -2.93 17.27 23.55
N CYS A 520 -4.05 16.58 23.37
CA CYS A 520 -5.22 17.16 22.72
C CYS A 520 -5.81 18.34 23.50
N ILE A 521 -5.92 18.23 24.83
CA ILE A 521 -6.37 19.35 25.68
C ILE A 521 -5.44 20.56 25.57
N LEU A 522 -4.12 20.33 25.55
CA LEU A 522 -3.13 21.39 25.45
C LEU A 522 -3.17 22.07 24.07
N MET A 523 -3.24 21.28 22.99
CA MET A 523 -3.34 21.78 21.62
C MET A 523 -4.64 22.58 21.42
N GLU A 524 -5.77 22.08 21.94
CA GLU A 524 -7.06 22.78 21.85
C GLU A 524 -7.01 24.12 22.59
N LYS A 525 -6.61 24.10 23.86
CA LYS A 525 -6.63 25.29 24.74
C LYS A 525 -5.64 26.36 24.34
N ARG A 526 -4.45 25.99 23.85
CA ARG A 526 -3.35 26.93 23.59
C ARG A 526 -3.19 27.31 22.12
N PHE A 527 -3.64 26.46 21.20
CA PHE A 527 -3.45 26.68 19.78
C PHE A 527 -4.78 26.81 19.03
N VAL A 528 -5.60 25.76 19.01
CA VAL A 528 -6.81 25.71 18.15
C VAL A 528 -7.84 26.77 18.55
N ALA A 529 -8.30 26.77 19.80
CA ALA A 529 -9.37 27.69 20.23
C ALA A 529 -8.97 29.18 20.18
N PRO A 530 -7.77 29.60 20.64
CA PRO A 530 -7.36 31.00 20.52
C PRO A 530 -7.20 31.46 19.06
N LEU A 531 -6.69 30.59 18.18
CA LEU A 531 -6.53 30.89 16.77
C LEU A 531 -7.88 30.99 16.07
N ASP A 532 -8.79 30.07 16.35
CA ASP A 532 -10.15 30.06 15.79
C ASP A 532 -10.90 31.32 16.20
N LYS A 533 -10.84 31.68 17.48
CA LYS A 533 -11.40 32.94 17.98
C LYS A 533 -10.88 34.15 17.20
N LYS A 534 -9.55 34.27 17.06
CA LYS A 534 -8.94 35.42 16.38
C LYS A 534 -9.24 35.43 14.87
N MET A 535 -9.28 34.27 14.23
CA MET A 535 -9.70 34.12 12.83
C MET A 535 -11.16 34.53 12.64
N PHE A 536 -12.06 34.07 13.50
CA PHE A 536 -13.48 34.43 13.46
C PHE A 536 -13.70 35.94 13.70
N ASP A 537 -12.96 36.53 14.64
CA ASP A 537 -12.98 37.98 14.88
C ASP A 537 -12.54 38.76 13.63
N ASN A 538 -11.48 38.32 12.94
CA ASN A 538 -11.03 38.93 11.69
C ASN A 538 -12.08 38.78 10.57
N MET A 539 -12.65 37.59 10.42
CA MET A 539 -13.66 37.28 9.41
C MET A 539 -14.98 38.03 9.64
N ALA A 540 -15.26 38.48 10.86
CA ALA A 540 -16.45 39.25 11.17
C ALA A 540 -16.55 40.55 10.35
N TYR A 541 -15.40 41.11 9.94
CA TYR A 541 -15.29 42.35 9.15
C TYR A 541 -15.33 42.11 7.63
N PHE A 542 -15.40 40.86 7.17
CA PHE A 542 -15.40 40.56 5.74
C PHE A 542 -16.64 41.11 5.05
N ASN A 543 -16.42 41.81 3.94
CA ASN A 543 -17.45 42.43 3.11
C ASN A 543 -17.08 42.29 1.61
N SER A 544 -17.85 42.93 0.72
CA SER A 544 -17.61 42.85 -0.73
C SER A 544 -16.29 43.48 -1.20
N SER A 545 -15.62 44.27 -0.35
CA SER A 545 -14.35 44.93 -0.63
C SER A 545 -13.15 44.20 -0.01
N THR A 546 -13.36 43.07 0.67
CA THR A 546 -12.26 42.27 1.23
C THR A 546 -11.32 41.81 0.12
N PRO A 547 -9.98 41.96 0.27
CA PRO A 547 -9.02 41.46 -0.70
C PRO A 547 -9.19 39.96 -1.01
N VAL A 548 -9.02 39.61 -2.28
CA VAL A 548 -9.30 38.25 -2.79
C VAL A 548 -8.36 37.20 -2.20
N ASP A 549 -7.10 37.54 -2.02
CA ASP A 549 -6.07 36.74 -1.35
C ASP A 549 -6.44 36.40 0.10
N VAL A 550 -7.01 37.35 0.84
CA VAL A 550 -7.51 37.13 2.20
C VAL A 550 -8.67 36.14 2.19
N ILE A 551 -9.63 36.29 1.26
CA ILE A 551 -10.75 35.33 1.10
C ILE A 551 -10.22 33.93 0.77
N ILE A 552 -9.27 33.81 -0.16
CA ILE A 552 -8.67 32.53 -0.58
C ILE A 552 -8.04 31.82 0.62
N SER A 553 -7.19 32.51 1.39
CA SER A 553 -6.50 31.96 2.55
C SER A 553 -7.48 31.38 3.59
N HIS A 554 -8.53 32.13 3.90
CA HIS A 554 -9.53 31.71 4.91
C HIS A 554 -10.43 30.58 4.39
N VAL A 555 -10.93 30.66 3.16
CA VAL A 555 -11.78 29.59 2.60
C VAL A 555 -10.98 28.29 2.46
N ASP A 556 -9.72 28.35 2.00
CA ASP A 556 -8.84 27.19 1.92
C ASP A 556 -8.60 26.54 3.29
N HIS A 557 -8.31 27.36 4.31
CA HIS A 557 -8.15 26.89 5.68
C HIS A 557 -9.42 26.20 6.22
N LEU A 558 -10.58 26.83 6.10
CA LEU A 558 -11.86 26.30 6.60
C LEU A 558 -12.22 24.99 5.91
N VAL A 559 -12.20 24.96 4.58
CA VAL A 559 -12.57 23.79 3.77
C VAL A 559 -11.71 22.59 4.15
N LYS A 560 -10.39 22.78 4.21
CA LYS A 560 -9.45 21.72 4.56
C LYS A 560 -9.63 21.22 5.99
N ARG A 561 -9.81 22.13 6.97
CA ARG A 561 -10.06 21.71 8.37
C ARG A 561 -11.37 20.98 8.54
N ILE A 562 -12.45 21.46 7.94
CA ILE A 562 -13.76 20.81 8.01
C ILE A 562 -13.67 19.41 7.39
N ASN A 563 -13.05 19.25 6.23
CA ASN A 563 -12.92 17.95 5.57
C ASN A 563 -12.04 16.97 6.37
N LEU A 564 -10.95 17.43 6.98
CA LEU A 564 -10.14 16.60 7.90
C LEU A 564 -10.92 16.19 9.15
N ILE A 565 -11.72 17.09 9.72
CA ILE A 565 -12.60 16.76 10.85
C ILE A 565 -13.68 15.75 10.43
N LYS A 566 -14.32 15.93 9.28
CA LYS A 566 -15.30 14.98 8.73
C LYS A 566 -14.67 13.60 8.54
N ALA A 567 -13.46 13.52 7.98
CA ALA A 567 -12.73 12.26 7.83
C ALA A 567 -12.48 11.58 9.19
N LYS A 568 -12.22 12.36 10.25
CA LYS A 568 -12.09 11.85 11.64
C LYS A 568 -13.39 11.33 12.20
N LEU A 569 -14.48 12.07 12.03
CA LEU A 569 -15.80 11.61 12.49
C LEU A 569 -16.28 10.37 11.73
N LEU A 570 -15.83 10.17 10.48
CA LEU A 570 -16.10 8.99 9.66
C LEU A 570 -15.10 7.83 9.86
N ASN A 571 -14.11 7.97 10.75
CA ASN A 571 -13.05 6.98 11.01
C ASN A 571 -12.27 6.53 9.75
N HIS A 572 -11.90 7.48 8.89
CA HIS A 572 -11.04 7.18 7.74
C HIS A 572 -9.66 6.64 8.20
N PRO A 573 -8.99 5.81 7.38
CA PRO A 573 -7.67 5.30 7.70
C PRO A 573 -6.60 6.42 7.65
N VAL A 574 -5.54 6.28 8.44
CA VAL A 574 -4.48 7.31 8.61
C VAL A 574 -3.82 7.67 7.27
N GLU A 575 -3.67 6.71 6.35
CA GLU A 575 -3.07 6.95 5.03
C GLU A 575 -3.92 7.88 4.14
N GLU A 576 -5.23 7.97 4.39
CA GLU A 576 -6.10 8.93 3.70
C GLU A 576 -5.93 10.33 4.27
N PHE A 577 -5.81 10.47 5.60
CA PHE A 577 -5.56 11.75 6.27
C PHE A 577 -4.29 12.46 5.76
N GLU A 578 -3.20 11.71 5.57
CA GLU A 578 -1.93 12.27 5.07
C GLU A 578 -2.03 12.76 3.61
N LYS A 579 -2.95 12.21 2.81
CA LYS A 579 -3.18 12.59 1.41
C LYS A 579 -4.14 13.76 1.26
N MET A 580 -4.97 14.03 2.27
CA MET A 580 -5.90 15.16 2.26
C MET A 580 -5.14 16.49 2.36
N GLY A 581 -5.69 17.52 1.72
CA GLY A 581 -5.10 18.86 1.74
C GLY A 581 -5.01 19.41 3.17
N GLN A 582 -3.79 19.69 3.63
CA GLN A 582 -3.55 20.22 4.98
C GLN A 582 -3.81 21.74 5.04
N PRO A 583 -4.48 22.23 6.09
CA PRO A 583 -4.79 23.65 6.24
C PRO A 583 -3.53 24.48 6.49
N VAL A 584 -3.53 25.72 6.01
CA VAL A 584 -2.48 26.69 6.32
C VAL A 584 -2.98 27.58 7.45
N PHE A 585 -2.25 27.67 8.56
CA PHE A 585 -2.66 28.40 9.76
C PHE A 585 -2.25 29.88 9.76
N ASN A 586 -2.01 30.44 8.56
CA ASN A 586 -1.61 31.84 8.36
C ASN A 586 -2.82 32.75 8.08
N THR A 587 -4.00 32.37 8.57
CA THR A 587 -5.26 33.13 8.44
C THR A 587 -5.37 34.27 9.46
N VAL A 588 -4.35 34.44 10.31
CA VAL A 588 -4.37 35.37 11.42
C VAL A 588 -3.01 36.06 11.52
N GLU A 589 -2.99 37.39 11.43
CA GLU A 589 -1.75 38.18 11.67
C GLU A 589 -1.25 37.94 13.10
N ILE A 590 -0.12 37.26 13.29
CA ILE A 590 0.50 37.06 14.61
C ILE A 590 1.44 38.23 14.92
N GLY A 591 0.90 39.45 15.04
CA GLY A 591 1.66 40.64 15.45
C GLY A 591 2.65 41.16 14.39
N ALA A 592 2.90 42.48 14.43
CA ALA A 592 3.81 43.23 13.55
C ALA A 592 3.70 42.97 12.03
N GLY A 593 2.54 42.50 11.53
CA GLY A 593 2.31 42.30 10.09
C GLY A 593 3.24 41.26 9.43
N GLN A 594 3.78 40.29 10.19
CA GLN A 594 4.62 39.22 9.65
C GLN A 594 3.87 37.87 9.62
N ASP A 595 4.00 37.18 8.49
CA ASP A 595 3.52 35.82 8.27
C ASP A 595 4.26 34.82 9.19
N ILE A 596 3.58 33.73 9.57
CA ILE A 596 4.23 32.61 10.26
C ILE A 596 5.28 32.01 9.31
N ALA A 597 6.53 31.89 9.77
CA ALA A 597 7.61 31.28 8.99
C ALA A 597 7.23 29.87 8.49
N GLU A 598 7.63 29.53 7.26
CA GLU A 598 7.21 28.31 6.56
C GLU A 598 7.53 27.02 7.34
N ASP A 599 8.68 26.98 8.00
CA ASP A 599 9.13 25.88 8.86
C ASP A 599 8.20 25.67 10.06
N ILE A 600 7.74 26.76 10.68
CA ILE A 600 6.78 26.73 11.79
C ILE A 600 5.41 26.28 11.30
N GLN A 601 4.98 26.72 10.11
CA GLN A 601 3.70 26.28 9.52
C GLN A 601 3.67 24.77 9.26
N LEU A 602 4.77 24.19 8.78
CA LEU A 602 4.89 22.74 8.58
C LEU A 602 4.75 21.99 9.90
N LYS A 603 5.36 22.49 10.99
CA LYS A 603 5.22 21.90 12.32
C LYS A 603 3.78 21.96 12.82
N ILE A 604 3.11 23.09 12.66
CA ILE A 604 1.71 23.25 13.08
C ILE A 604 0.80 22.26 12.34
N LYS A 605 0.97 22.12 11.01
CA LYS A 605 0.21 21.16 10.19
C LYS A 605 0.32 19.75 10.74
N ASP A 606 1.54 19.31 11.03
CA ASP A 606 1.80 17.98 11.59
C ASP A 606 1.20 17.83 13.00
N LEU A 607 1.36 18.83 13.87
CA LEU A 607 0.76 18.82 15.21
C LEU A 607 -0.77 18.75 15.17
N TYR A 608 -1.41 19.50 14.27
CA TYR A 608 -2.86 19.49 14.11
C TYR A 608 -3.38 18.16 13.57
N LEU A 609 -2.64 17.52 12.66
CA LEU A 609 -2.97 16.18 12.19
C LEU A 609 -3.02 15.17 13.33
N TYR A 610 -1.97 15.13 14.18
CA TYR A 610 -1.93 14.25 15.34
C TYR A 610 -2.96 14.62 16.41
N TYR A 611 -3.30 15.90 16.53
CA TYR A 611 -4.42 16.33 17.37
C TYR A 611 -5.72 15.66 16.92
N LEU A 612 -6.06 15.71 15.62
CA LEU A 612 -7.26 15.04 15.11
C LEU A 612 -7.19 13.52 15.27
N LEU A 613 -6.03 12.90 14.99
CA LEU A 613 -5.86 11.45 15.10
C LEU A 613 -6.07 10.96 16.55
N TRP A 614 -5.48 11.66 17.52
CA TRP A 614 -5.51 11.28 18.94
C TRP A 614 -6.72 11.81 19.72
N GLN A 615 -7.52 12.69 19.13
CA GLN A 615 -8.70 13.22 19.81
C GLN A 615 -9.82 12.16 19.87
N GLU A 616 -10.31 11.92 21.09
CA GLU A 616 -11.40 10.99 21.39
C GLU A 616 -12.74 11.72 21.64
N ASP A 617 -12.69 12.99 22.06
CA ASP A 617 -13.89 13.81 22.27
C ASP A 617 -14.49 14.26 20.94
N THR A 618 -15.24 13.35 20.32
CA THR A 618 -15.95 13.61 19.06
C THR A 618 -17.00 14.72 19.18
N GLN A 619 -17.55 14.96 20.37
CA GLN A 619 -18.52 16.02 20.59
C GLN A 619 -17.87 17.40 20.47
N SER A 620 -16.71 17.61 21.11
CA SER A 620 -15.96 18.86 21.02
C SER A 620 -15.50 19.16 19.59
N ILE A 621 -14.94 18.17 18.86
CA ILE A 621 -14.53 18.40 17.46
C ILE A 621 -15.74 18.68 16.57
N ASN A 622 -16.87 17.98 16.77
CA ASN A 622 -18.08 18.21 15.98
C ASN A 622 -18.66 19.61 16.22
N GLN A 623 -18.59 20.14 17.45
CA GLN A 623 -18.94 21.54 17.73
C GLN A 623 -18.02 22.50 16.96
N GLY A 624 -16.70 22.32 17.04
CA GLY A 624 -15.74 23.13 16.27
C GLY A 624 -15.98 23.04 14.76
N MET A 625 -16.33 21.87 14.24
CA MET A 625 -16.71 21.69 12.82
C MET A 625 -17.91 22.56 12.45
N ASN A 626 -18.96 22.54 13.27
CA ASN A 626 -20.18 23.31 13.03
C ASN A 626 -19.88 24.81 12.99
N ASP A 627 -19.01 25.30 13.88
CA ASP A 627 -18.58 26.70 13.90
C ASP A 627 -17.81 27.05 12.60
N LEU A 628 -16.84 26.22 12.21
CA LEU A 628 -16.11 26.40 10.95
C LEU A 628 -17.03 26.37 9.73
N GLN A 629 -18.04 25.48 9.71
CA GLN A 629 -19.03 25.39 8.64
C GLN A 629 -19.94 26.61 8.56
N GLN A 630 -20.37 27.15 9.70
CA GLN A 630 -21.15 28.39 9.75
C GLN A 630 -20.35 29.57 9.19
N TRP A 631 -19.06 29.67 9.55
CA TRP A 631 -18.18 30.71 9.02
C TRP A 631 -17.88 30.55 7.53
N LEU A 632 -17.67 29.31 7.05
CA LEU A 632 -17.53 29.03 5.62
C LEU A 632 -18.79 29.44 4.85
N ALA A 633 -19.98 29.07 5.36
CA ALA A 633 -21.26 29.45 4.78
C ALA A 633 -21.44 30.98 4.74
N ARG A 634 -21.04 31.68 5.81
CA ARG A 634 -21.09 33.15 5.89
C ARG A 634 -20.20 33.81 4.85
N VAL A 635 -18.94 33.39 4.72
CA VAL A 635 -17.98 33.98 3.75
C VAL A 635 -18.42 33.73 2.32
N LEU A 636 -18.88 32.51 2.01
CA LEU A 636 -19.44 32.20 0.68
C LEU A 636 -20.75 32.94 0.41
N SER A 637 -21.41 33.45 1.45
CA SER A 637 -22.70 34.15 1.35
C SER A 637 -22.61 35.69 1.35
N ILE A 638 -21.41 36.26 1.41
CA ILE A 638 -21.22 37.72 1.37
C ILE A 638 -21.91 38.31 0.14
N LYS A 639 -22.73 39.33 0.33
CA LYS A 639 -23.50 39.96 -0.76
C LYS A 639 -22.52 40.58 -1.76
N GLY A 640 -22.60 40.16 -3.03
CA GLY A 640 -21.69 40.60 -4.08
C GLY A 640 -20.44 39.73 -4.29
N SER A 641 -20.19 38.72 -3.44
CA SER A 641 -19.10 37.77 -3.66
C SER A 641 -19.51 36.70 -4.69
N ASN A 642 -18.85 36.69 -5.84
CA ASN A 642 -18.89 35.59 -6.80
C ASN A 642 -17.75 34.58 -6.52
N LEU A 643 -17.71 33.47 -7.24
CA LEU A 643 -16.63 32.48 -7.10
C LEU A 643 -15.43 32.76 -8.03
N ASN A 644 -15.34 33.96 -8.61
CA ASN A 644 -14.28 34.26 -9.60
C ASN A 644 -12.89 34.24 -8.96
N TRP A 645 -12.79 34.42 -7.64
CA TRP A 645 -11.55 34.25 -6.88
C TRP A 645 -10.93 32.85 -7.03
N LEU A 646 -11.69 31.83 -7.42
CA LEU A 646 -11.17 30.49 -7.74
C LEU A 646 -10.13 30.53 -8.87
N VAL A 647 -10.29 31.46 -9.82
CA VAL A 647 -9.31 31.68 -10.90
C VAL A 647 -8.01 32.23 -10.32
N ALA A 648 -8.07 33.24 -9.46
CA ALA A 648 -6.89 33.81 -8.81
C ALA A 648 -6.17 32.79 -7.90
N ARG A 649 -6.94 31.96 -7.17
CA ARG A 649 -6.40 30.85 -6.36
C ARG A 649 -5.60 29.87 -7.24
N THR A 650 -6.20 29.41 -8.33
CA THR A 650 -5.57 28.45 -9.24
C THR A 650 -4.35 29.03 -9.95
N ASN A 651 -4.39 30.31 -10.31
CA ASN A 651 -3.24 31.01 -10.90
C ASN A 651 -2.05 31.18 -9.95
N SER A 652 -2.29 31.06 -8.64
CA SER A 652 -1.25 31.15 -7.62
C SER A 652 -0.58 29.79 -7.32
N ASP A 653 -1.06 28.69 -7.91
CA ASP A 653 -0.45 27.36 -7.75
C ASP A 653 0.85 27.27 -8.58
N PRO A 654 2.03 27.14 -7.95
CA PRO A 654 3.31 27.11 -8.65
C PRO A 654 3.50 25.85 -9.52
N GLN A 655 2.68 24.80 -9.30
CA GLN A 655 2.72 23.58 -10.12
C GLN A 655 2.00 23.74 -11.46
N LEU A 656 1.25 24.82 -11.65
CA LEU A 656 0.51 25.08 -12.88
C LEU A 656 1.19 26.18 -13.69
N THR A 657 1.56 25.85 -14.93
CA THR A 657 2.20 26.79 -15.85
C THR A 657 1.17 27.42 -16.80
N PRO A 658 1.16 28.76 -16.96
CA PRO A 658 0.39 29.41 -18.02
C PRO A 658 0.98 29.11 -19.41
N TYR A 659 0.18 29.23 -20.47
CA TYR A 659 0.71 29.22 -21.84
C TYR A 659 1.09 30.63 -22.27
N THR A 660 2.30 30.79 -22.76
CA THR A 660 2.91 32.06 -23.19
C THR A 660 3.38 31.95 -24.64
N LEU A 661 3.68 33.09 -25.27
CA LEU A 661 4.26 33.08 -26.63
C LEU A 661 5.61 32.33 -26.68
N ALA A 662 6.38 32.35 -25.60
CA ALA A 662 7.69 31.68 -25.53
C ALA A 662 7.58 30.15 -25.67
N ASP A 663 6.46 29.54 -25.26
CA ASP A 663 6.24 28.10 -25.38
C ASP A 663 6.14 27.63 -26.85
N PHE A 664 5.87 28.55 -27.77
CA PHE A 664 5.70 28.28 -29.20
C PHE A 664 6.82 28.87 -30.05
N TRP A 665 7.25 30.08 -29.72
CA TRP A 665 8.26 30.83 -30.49
C TRP A 665 9.68 30.72 -29.92
N GLY A 666 9.84 30.07 -28.76
CA GLY A 666 11.11 29.88 -28.06
C GLY A 666 11.40 30.98 -27.01
N GLU A 667 12.39 30.70 -26.16
CA GLU A 667 12.81 31.56 -25.04
C GLU A 667 13.16 33.00 -25.45
N ALA A 668 13.62 33.21 -26.68
CA ALA A 668 13.96 34.52 -27.22
C ALA A 668 12.77 35.51 -27.24
N VAL A 669 11.53 35.00 -27.18
CA VAL A 669 10.28 35.79 -27.23
C VAL A 669 9.70 36.04 -25.84
N ARG A 670 10.36 35.60 -24.76
CA ARG A 670 9.89 35.79 -23.38
C ARG A 670 9.94 37.28 -22.99
N GLU A 671 8.77 37.91 -22.94
CA GLU A 671 8.57 39.25 -22.38
C GLU A 671 7.79 39.18 -21.07
N THR A 672 8.12 40.03 -20.10
CA THR A 672 7.46 40.07 -18.78
C THR A 672 5.99 40.53 -18.83
N LYS A 673 5.50 41.07 -19.95
CA LYS A 673 4.12 41.56 -20.14
C LYS A 673 3.44 41.04 -21.41
N SER A 674 3.83 39.87 -21.93
CA SER A 674 3.16 39.28 -23.10
C SER A 674 1.78 38.72 -22.74
N GLU A 675 0.86 38.74 -23.71
CA GLU A 675 -0.42 38.02 -23.62
C GLU A 675 -0.16 36.54 -23.30
N ARG A 676 -0.95 35.97 -22.39
CA ARG A 676 -0.83 34.59 -21.95
C ARG A 676 -2.21 34.00 -21.68
N VAL A 677 -2.31 32.69 -21.77
CA VAL A 677 -3.44 31.96 -21.19
C VAL A 677 -3.08 31.62 -19.76
N ASP A 678 -3.74 32.28 -18.81
CA ASP A 678 -3.59 32.00 -17.38
C ASP A 678 -3.82 30.51 -17.09
N SER A 679 -3.10 29.96 -16.12
CA SER A 679 -3.14 28.52 -15.81
C SER A 679 -4.53 28.06 -15.38
N SER A 680 -5.34 28.94 -14.78
CA SER A 680 -6.75 28.71 -14.50
C SER A 680 -7.57 28.38 -15.74
N PHE A 681 -7.20 28.86 -16.94
CA PHE A 681 -7.92 28.61 -18.19
C PHE A 681 -7.29 27.48 -19.02
N THR A 682 -6.74 26.48 -18.32
CA THR A 682 -6.27 25.20 -18.89
C THR A 682 -7.11 24.05 -18.35
N LEU A 683 -7.06 22.87 -18.96
CA LEU A 683 -7.74 21.67 -18.48
C LEU A 683 -7.29 21.32 -17.05
N LYS A 684 -5.98 21.35 -16.79
CA LYS A 684 -5.44 21.10 -15.45
C LYS A 684 -5.90 22.15 -14.43
N GLY A 685 -5.93 23.41 -14.83
CA GLY A 685 -6.46 24.49 -13.99
C GLY A 685 -7.95 24.30 -13.70
N LYS A 686 -8.73 23.93 -14.71
CA LYS A 686 -10.15 23.59 -14.56
C LYS A 686 -10.35 22.42 -13.62
N GLU A 687 -9.58 21.34 -13.75
CA GLU A 687 -9.63 20.19 -12.84
C GLU A 687 -9.35 20.58 -11.39
N LYS A 688 -8.39 21.48 -11.15
CA LYS A 688 -8.09 22.02 -9.82
C LYS A 688 -9.22 22.89 -9.27
N ILE A 689 -9.86 23.70 -10.11
CA ILE A 689 -11.04 24.49 -9.73
C ILE A 689 -12.21 23.58 -9.39
N ASP A 690 -12.51 22.60 -10.23
CA ASP A 690 -13.61 21.66 -10.05
C ASP A 690 -13.41 20.80 -8.80
N GLY A 691 -12.18 20.31 -8.60
CA GLY A 691 -11.81 19.56 -7.39
C GLY A 691 -12.00 20.39 -6.13
N PHE A 692 -11.56 21.64 -6.12
CA PHE A 692 -11.73 22.50 -4.95
C PHE A 692 -13.19 22.92 -4.72
N ILE A 693 -13.99 23.14 -5.78
CA ILE A 693 -15.45 23.31 -5.64
C ILE A 693 -16.07 22.08 -4.98
N SER A 694 -15.67 20.88 -5.37
CA SER A 694 -16.13 19.64 -4.74
C SER A 694 -15.72 19.57 -3.26
N GLU A 695 -14.50 19.97 -2.91
CA GLU A 695 -14.04 20.05 -1.52
C GLU A 695 -14.89 21.04 -0.70
N ILE A 696 -15.27 22.19 -1.28
CA ILE A 696 -16.17 23.17 -0.64
C ILE A 696 -17.56 22.54 -0.42
N GLU A 697 -18.12 21.86 -1.43
CA GLU A 697 -19.42 21.19 -1.31
C GLU A 697 -19.40 20.09 -0.24
N THR A 698 -18.31 19.32 -0.17
CA THR A 698 -18.11 18.33 0.91
C THR A 698 -17.97 19.00 2.27
N ALA A 699 -17.35 20.18 2.37
CA ALA A 699 -17.19 20.88 3.63
C ALA A 699 -18.51 21.46 4.16
N LEU A 700 -19.36 22.01 3.30
CA LEU A 700 -20.64 22.64 3.69
C LEU A 700 -21.62 21.67 4.39
N THR A 701 -22.54 22.25 5.16
CA THR A 701 -23.69 21.54 5.78
C THR A 701 -24.82 21.35 4.78
N ASP A 702 -25.10 22.37 3.97
CA ASP A 702 -26.11 22.34 2.90
C ASP A 702 -25.45 22.75 1.55
N PRO A 703 -25.36 21.83 0.58
CA PRO A 703 -24.86 22.13 -0.76
C PRO A 703 -25.61 23.26 -1.49
N LEU A 704 -26.87 23.54 -1.12
CA LEU A 704 -27.68 24.61 -1.73
C LEU A 704 -27.07 26.00 -1.53
N ILE A 705 -26.24 26.19 -0.48
CA ILE A 705 -25.51 27.44 -0.20
C ILE A 705 -24.62 27.86 -1.38
N LEU A 706 -24.04 26.88 -2.09
CA LEU A 706 -23.15 27.12 -3.22
C LEU A 706 -23.85 26.98 -4.59
N ALA A 707 -24.95 26.22 -4.67
CA ALA A 707 -25.56 25.79 -5.94
C ALA A 707 -25.85 26.93 -6.94
N GLY A 708 -26.42 28.04 -6.46
CA GLY A 708 -26.71 29.22 -7.29
C GLY A 708 -25.44 29.89 -7.83
N ARG A 709 -24.47 30.15 -6.93
CA ARG A 709 -23.19 30.79 -7.27
C ARG A 709 -22.31 29.91 -8.15
N LYS A 710 -22.33 28.59 -7.93
CA LYS A 710 -21.66 27.59 -8.76
C LYS A 710 -22.16 27.66 -10.20
N ARG A 711 -23.49 27.75 -10.40
CA ARG A 711 -24.10 27.88 -11.72
C ARG A 711 -23.70 29.19 -12.41
N GLU A 712 -23.75 30.31 -11.69
CA GLU A 712 -23.32 31.61 -12.21
C GLU A 712 -21.83 31.64 -12.56
N PHE A 713 -21.00 31.06 -11.69
CA PHE A 713 -19.57 30.92 -11.90
C PHE A 713 -19.26 30.11 -13.15
N TYR A 714 -19.82 28.91 -13.33
CA TYR A 714 -19.52 28.11 -14.53
C TYR A 714 -19.98 28.78 -15.83
N LYS A 715 -21.08 29.55 -15.79
CA LYS A 715 -21.53 30.35 -16.93
C LYS A 715 -20.51 31.45 -17.28
N TRP A 716 -20.03 32.19 -16.28
CA TRP A 716 -19.00 33.20 -16.44
C TRP A 716 -17.65 32.59 -16.86
N TYR A 717 -17.21 31.56 -16.14
CA TYR A 717 -15.93 30.88 -16.30
C TYR A 717 -15.78 30.28 -17.69
N LYS A 718 -16.84 29.67 -18.25
CA LYS A 718 -16.85 29.25 -19.66
C LYS A 718 -16.52 30.41 -20.57
N THR A 719 -17.20 31.55 -20.40
CA THR A 719 -16.98 32.73 -21.24
C THR A 719 -15.54 33.25 -21.08
N ALA A 720 -15.05 33.39 -19.85
CA ALA A 720 -13.69 33.84 -19.56
C ALA A 720 -12.62 32.89 -20.14
N TYR A 721 -12.80 31.57 -20.00
CA TYR A 721 -11.91 30.54 -20.53
C TYR A 721 -11.78 30.66 -22.06
N LEU A 722 -12.92 30.74 -22.76
CA LEU A 722 -12.94 30.85 -24.22
C LEU A 722 -12.37 32.19 -24.70
N THR A 723 -12.67 33.29 -24.00
CA THR A 723 -12.12 34.62 -24.32
C THR A 723 -10.60 34.68 -24.10
N GLY A 724 -10.07 34.06 -23.04
CA GLY A 724 -8.62 34.00 -22.79
C GLY A 724 -7.87 33.33 -23.93
N TRP A 725 -8.36 32.17 -24.40
CA TRP A 725 -7.80 31.50 -25.57
C TRP A 725 -7.94 32.31 -26.86
N LEU A 726 -9.10 32.93 -27.09
CA LEU A 726 -9.33 33.75 -28.28
C LEU A 726 -8.43 34.98 -28.33
N ASN A 727 -8.21 35.66 -27.20
CA ASN A 727 -7.30 36.80 -27.09
C ASN A 727 -5.86 36.38 -27.37
N PHE A 728 -5.44 35.24 -26.82
CA PHE A 728 -4.11 34.68 -27.07
C PHE A 728 -3.90 34.35 -28.56
N VAL A 729 -4.89 33.72 -29.20
CA VAL A 729 -4.89 33.46 -30.65
C VAL A 729 -4.77 34.76 -31.45
N ALA A 730 -5.58 35.77 -31.13
CA ALA A 730 -5.59 37.05 -31.85
C ALA A 730 -4.23 37.78 -31.77
N GLN A 731 -3.46 37.56 -30.71
CA GLN A 731 -2.15 38.16 -30.52
C GLN A 731 -0.99 37.22 -30.86
N PHE A 732 -1.23 35.97 -31.24
CA PHE A 732 -0.19 34.96 -31.36
C PHE A 732 0.93 35.31 -32.35
N ASP A 733 0.58 35.88 -33.52
CA ASP A 733 1.55 36.26 -34.56
C ASP A 733 2.45 37.44 -34.13
N THR A 734 2.15 38.12 -33.02
CA THR A 734 3.05 39.14 -32.46
C THR A 734 4.37 38.53 -31.97
N GLY A 735 4.38 37.25 -31.57
CA GLY A 735 5.61 36.55 -31.16
C GLY A 735 6.70 36.57 -32.24
N LYS A 736 6.30 36.52 -33.52
CA LYS A 736 7.20 36.67 -34.67
C LYS A 736 7.96 38.01 -34.67
N LYS A 737 7.32 39.10 -34.23
CA LYS A 737 7.95 40.44 -34.19
C LYS A 737 9.10 40.52 -33.17
N ASN A 738 9.10 39.61 -32.20
CA ASN A 738 10.11 39.56 -31.15
C ASN A 738 11.33 38.70 -31.53
N LEU A 739 11.30 38.04 -32.68
CA LEU A 739 12.48 37.42 -33.29
C LEU A 739 13.37 38.53 -33.85
N LYS A 740 14.48 38.81 -33.17
CA LYS A 740 15.39 39.93 -33.48
C LYS A 740 16.52 39.53 -34.42
N THR A 741 16.99 38.28 -34.37
CA THR A 741 18.17 37.85 -35.14
C THR A 741 17.79 36.95 -36.30
N ARG A 742 18.63 36.94 -37.35
CA ARG A 742 18.50 36.01 -38.48
C ARG A 742 18.44 34.54 -38.02
N GLU A 743 19.26 34.17 -37.04
CA GLU A 743 19.30 32.79 -36.51
C GLU A 743 17.97 32.39 -35.88
N GLN A 744 17.34 33.28 -35.09
CA GLN A 744 16.03 33.04 -34.50
C GLN A 744 14.96 32.83 -35.57
N TRP A 745 14.95 33.66 -36.62
CA TRP A 745 14.04 33.49 -37.75
C TRP A 745 14.30 32.21 -38.54
N LEU A 746 15.57 31.88 -38.80
CA LEU A 746 15.98 30.67 -39.52
C LEU A 746 15.54 29.42 -38.76
N ASN A 747 15.77 29.36 -37.45
CA ASN A 747 15.37 28.23 -36.60
C ASN A 747 13.86 27.97 -36.71
N ILE A 748 13.03 29.02 -36.58
CA ILE A 748 11.58 28.89 -36.75
C ILE A 748 11.22 28.52 -38.18
N SER A 749 11.91 29.06 -39.20
CA SER A 749 11.61 28.74 -40.61
C SER A 749 11.69 27.24 -40.90
N THR A 750 12.61 26.51 -40.28
CA THR A 750 12.76 25.06 -40.52
C THR A 750 11.56 24.24 -40.02
N ILE A 751 10.78 24.78 -39.09
CA ILE A 751 9.66 24.08 -38.44
C ILE A 751 8.31 24.80 -38.62
N ALA A 752 8.26 26.00 -39.19
CA ALA A 752 7.06 26.84 -39.23
C ALA A 752 5.84 26.14 -39.85
N GLY A 753 6.06 25.34 -40.88
CA GLY A 753 5.03 24.52 -41.54
C GLY A 753 4.88 23.09 -41.00
N ASP A 754 5.70 22.68 -40.04
CA ASP A 754 5.66 21.35 -39.41
C ASP A 754 4.58 21.27 -38.30
N LYS A 755 4.17 20.05 -37.93
CA LYS A 755 3.26 19.83 -36.80
C LYS A 755 3.78 20.37 -35.47
N LYS A 756 5.11 20.39 -35.28
CA LYS A 756 5.80 20.95 -34.11
C LYS A 756 6.07 22.44 -34.23
N GLY A 757 5.77 23.06 -35.37
CA GLY A 757 5.90 24.50 -35.55
C GLY A 757 4.93 25.29 -34.68
N PRO A 758 5.17 26.61 -34.48
CA PRO A 758 4.38 27.46 -33.58
C PRO A 758 2.88 27.44 -33.90
N TYR A 759 2.51 27.54 -35.18
CA TYR A 759 1.10 27.65 -35.58
C TYR A 759 0.32 26.35 -35.43
N PHE A 760 0.85 25.21 -35.91
CA PHE A 760 0.14 23.93 -35.84
C PHE A 760 0.17 23.30 -34.44
N SER A 761 1.18 23.60 -33.63
CA SER A 761 1.20 23.22 -32.21
C SER A 761 0.16 24.00 -31.41
N LEU A 762 0.00 25.32 -31.67
CA LEU A 762 -1.07 26.12 -31.06
C LEU A 762 -2.45 25.55 -31.38
N LEU A 763 -2.74 25.26 -32.64
CA LEU A 763 -4.03 24.68 -33.03
C LEU A 763 -4.29 23.35 -32.29
N GLN A 764 -3.29 22.48 -32.18
CA GLN A 764 -3.39 21.22 -31.44
C GLN A 764 -3.61 21.42 -29.93
N ILE A 765 -2.91 22.36 -29.32
CA ILE A 765 -3.07 22.71 -27.90
C ILE A 765 -4.47 23.25 -27.65
N ILE A 766 -4.97 24.17 -28.47
CA ILE A 766 -6.35 24.68 -28.36
C ILE A 766 -7.37 23.54 -28.45
N ILE A 767 -7.17 22.58 -29.36
CA ILE A 767 -8.06 21.42 -29.49
C ILE A 767 -8.06 20.58 -28.22
N HIS A 768 -6.89 20.35 -27.64
CA HIS A 768 -6.76 19.61 -26.40
C HIS A 768 -7.44 20.37 -25.25
N GLU A 769 -7.07 21.64 -25.05
CA GLU A 769 -7.48 22.48 -23.93
C GLU A 769 -8.96 22.87 -23.98
N LEU A 770 -9.61 22.83 -25.15
CA LEU A 770 -11.04 23.10 -25.32
C LEU A 770 -11.91 21.85 -25.43
N LYS A 771 -11.33 20.65 -25.25
CA LYS A 771 -12.04 19.38 -25.44
C LYS A 771 -13.33 19.29 -24.63
N SER A 772 -13.35 19.80 -23.40
CA SER A 772 -14.52 19.77 -22.51
C SER A 772 -15.73 20.56 -23.03
N PHE A 773 -15.53 21.46 -23.99
CA PHE A 773 -16.59 22.32 -24.53
C PHE A 773 -17.15 21.80 -25.87
N PHE A 774 -16.51 20.81 -26.52
CA PHE A 774 -16.86 20.39 -27.88
C PHE A 774 -18.22 19.71 -28.03
N ASP A 775 -18.76 19.15 -26.95
CA ASP A 775 -20.05 18.46 -26.95
C ASP A 775 -21.23 19.39 -26.63
N GLU A 776 -20.97 20.67 -26.39
CA GLU A 776 -22.01 21.64 -26.07
C GLU A 776 -22.82 22.07 -27.32
N LYS A 777 -24.13 22.24 -27.14
CA LYS A 777 -25.06 22.64 -28.22
C LYS A 777 -24.72 24.02 -28.83
N ASN A 778 -24.27 24.97 -28.01
CA ASN A 778 -24.04 26.36 -28.40
C ASN A 778 -22.55 26.73 -28.31
N LEU A 779 -21.78 26.30 -29.32
CA LEU A 779 -20.37 26.64 -29.49
C LEU A 779 -20.17 27.90 -30.34
N PRO A 780 -19.24 28.81 -29.97
CA PRO A 780 -18.74 29.86 -30.86
C PRO A 780 -18.21 29.32 -32.18
N GLU A 781 -18.37 30.08 -33.26
CA GLU A 781 -17.98 29.65 -34.61
C GLU A 781 -16.48 29.38 -34.76
N TRP A 782 -15.62 30.15 -34.09
CA TRP A 782 -14.17 29.93 -34.14
C TRP A 782 -13.76 28.58 -33.55
N ILE A 783 -14.47 28.09 -32.52
CA ILE A 783 -14.23 26.77 -31.92
C ILE A 783 -14.68 25.67 -32.88
N LYS A 784 -15.83 25.85 -33.54
CA LYS A 784 -16.31 24.91 -34.56
C LYS A 784 -15.30 24.82 -35.72
N LEU A 785 -14.75 25.95 -36.17
CA LEU A 785 -13.69 26.00 -37.18
C LEU A 785 -12.43 25.26 -36.73
N VAL A 786 -11.94 25.48 -35.51
CA VAL A 786 -10.78 24.74 -34.98
C VAL A 786 -11.02 23.24 -34.97
N ARG A 787 -12.22 22.80 -34.55
CA ARG A 787 -12.62 21.39 -34.56
C ARG A 787 -12.66 20.82 -35.97
N ASP A 788 -13.20 21.56 -36.94
CA ASP A 788 -13.25 21.11 -38.34
C ASP A 788 -11.85 21.05 -38.97
N LEU A 789 -10.98 22.02 -38.72
CA LEU A 789 -9.59 21.97 -39.15
C LEU A 789 -8.85 20.74 -38.58
N ASN A 790 -9.12 20.36 -37.32
CA ASN A 790 -8.59 19.13 -36.72
C ASN A 790 -9.08 17.86 -37.44
N ASN A 791 -10.39 17.80 -37.71
CA ASN A 791 -10.99 16.68 -38.42
C ASN A 791 -10.40 16.55 -39.83
N LEU A 792 -10.16 17.68 -40.51
CA LEU A 792 -9.53 17.73 -41.82
C LEU A 792 -8.05 17.35 -41.79
N GLN A 793 -7.32 17.67 -40.71
CA GLN A 793 -5.96 17.18 -40.50
C GLN A 793 -5.94 15.64 -40.42
N SER A 794 -6.87 15.05 -39.67
CA SER A 794 -7.02 13.59 -39.56
C SER A 794 -7.39 12.94 -40.92
N GLN A 795 -8.27 13.59 -41.68
CA GLN A 795 -8.63 13.17 -43.03
C GLN A 795 -7.43 13.25 -43.99
N ALA A 796 -6.64 14.31 -43.93
CA ALA A 796 -5.44 14.49 -44.74
C ALA A 796 -4.38 13.42 -44.47
N ILE A 797 -4.19 13.02 -43.21
CA ILE A 797 -3.29 11.90 -42.83
C ILE A 797 -3.76 10.60 -43.50
N THR A 798 -5.07 10.33 -43.45
CA THR A 798 -5.66 9.14 -44.07
C THR A 798 -5.47 9.14 -45.59
N LEU A 799 -5.68 10.28 -46.24
CA LEU A 799 -5.47 10.43 -47.69
C LEU A 799 -4.00 10.25 -48.09
N ARG A 800 -3.04 10.72 -47.28
CA ARG A 800 -1.61 10.48 -47.53
C ARG A 800 -1.25 8.99 -47.47
N ALA A 801 -1.74 8.28 -46.45
CA ALA A 801 -1.51 6.85 -46.30
C ALA A 801 -2.07 6.03 -47.48
N GLN A 802 -3.18 6.47 -48.07
CA GLN A 802 -3.75 5.87 -49.29
C GLN A 802 -2.90 6.13 -50.54
N LYS A 803 -2.24 7.29 -50.63
CA LYS A 803 -1.45 7.69 -51.81
C LYS A 803 -0.06 7.03 -51.86
N THR A 804 0.55 6.69 -50.73
CA THR A 804 1.92 6.14 -50.65
C THR A 804 2.01 4.63 -50.80
N GLY A 805 0.90 3.90 -50.97
CA GLY A 805 0.91 2.44 -51.15
C GLY A 805 1.43 1.62 -49.95
N SER A 806 1.75 2.27 -48.82
CA SER A 806 2.32 1.66 -47.63
C SER A 806 1.25 0.99 -46.77
N SER A 807 0.85 -0.22 -47.16
CA SER A 807 0.03 -1.15 -46.38
C SER A 807 0.86 -1.95 -45.35
N GLY A 808 1.84 -1.33 -44.69
CA GLY A 808 2.57 -1.89 -43.54
C GLY A 808 2.24 -1.11 -42.27
N ILE A 809 2.27 -1.77 -41.08
CA ILE A 809 2.06 -1.34 -39.65
C ILE A 809 1.32 -0.01 -39.38
N ILE A 810 1.66 1.10 -40.05
CA ILE A 810 0.85 2.33 -40.19
C ILE A 810 -0.51 2.06 -40.86
N GLY A 811 -0.62 1.08 -41.77
CA GLY A 811 -1.89 0.58 -42.31
C GLY A 811 -2.77 -0.10 -41.25
N GLN A 812 -2.18 -0.68 -40.21
CA GLN A 812 -2.92 -1.18 -39.04
C GLN A 812 -3.35 -0.05 -38.08
N ALA A 813 -2.62 1.07 -38.03
CA ALA A 813 -3.11 2.27 -37.36
C ALA A 813 -4.29 2.90 -38.13
N ALA A 814 -4.22 2.93 -39.46
CA ALA A 814 -5.33 3.35 -40.31
C ALA A 814 -6.55 2.41 -40.18
N SER A 815 -6.36 1.09 -40.05
CA SER A 815 -7.46 0.13 -39.82
C SER A 815 -7.96 0.11 -38.37
N ARG A 816 -7.11 0.39 -37.36
CA ARG A 816 -7.51 0.59 -35.96
C ARG A 816 -8.22 1.92 -35.72
N VAL A 817 -7.90 2.96 -36.49
CA VAL A 817 -8.68 4.22 -36.53
C VAL A 817 -10.00 3.98 -37.25
N LYS A 818 -10.01 3.19 -38.34
CA LYS A 818 -11.26 2.76 -38.99
C LYS A 818 -12.15 1.93 -38.04
N SER A 819 -11.58 1.03 -37.23
CA SER A 819 -12.32 0.22 -36.27
C SER A 819 -12.68 0.95 -34.98
N LYS A 820 -11.90 1.94 -34.51
CA LYS A 820 -12.32 2.86 -33.42
C LYS A 820 -13.40 3.85 -33.89
N LEU A 821 -13.36 4.34 -35.13
CA LEU A 821 -14.46 5.11 -35.71
C LEU A 821 -15.71 4.26 -35.97
N ALA A 822 -15.55 2.98 -36.37
CA ALA A 822 -16.65 2.06 -36.65
C ALA A 822 -17.13 1.22 -35.44
N SER A 823 -16.47 1.33 -34.27
CA SER A 823 -17.01 0.83 -32.99
C SER A 823 -17.58 1.96 -32.12
N ALA A 824 -17.25 3.22 -32.45
CA ALA A 824 -17.95 4.41 -31.95
C ALA A 824 -19.26 4.70 -32.70
N THR A 825 -19.71 3.83 -33.61
CA THR A 825 -21.01 3.94 -34.29
C THR A 825 -22.16 3.32 -33.51
N HIS A 826 -21.92 2.65 -32.38
CA HIS A 826 -23.00 2.08 -31.55
C HIS A 826 -23.16 2.72 -30.15
N THR A 827 -22.41 3.78 -29.86
CA THR A 827 -22.69 4.65 -28.69
C THR A 827 -22.52 6.10 -29.11
N SER A 828 -23.63 6.67 -29.61
CA SER A 828 -23.96 8.10 -29.65
C SER A 828 -22.80 9.10 -29.68
N GLY A 829 -22.40 9.53 -30.88
CA GLY A 829 -21.49 10.66 -31.08
C GLY A 829 -21.25 10.92 -32.55
N VAL A 830 -22.21 11.56 -33.22
CA VAL A 830 -22.07 12.13 -34.57
C VAL A 830 -20.72 12.82 -34.68
N ILE A 831 -19.94 12.59 -35.74
CA ILE A 831 -18.84 13.49 -36.10
C ILE A 831 -19.50 14.85 -36.29
N ASN A 832 -19.47 15.69 -35.25
CA ASN A 832 -20.14 16.99 -35.21
C ASN A 832 -19.32 17.98 -36.07
N THR A 833 -19.18 17.68 -37.35
CA THR A 833 -18.74 18.61 -38.37
C THR A 833 -19.98 19.14 -39.09
N HIS A 834 -19.96 20.40 -39.50
CA HIS A 834 -21.01 20.95 -40.36
C HIS A 834 -20.83 20.51 -41.84
N LEU A 835 -19.73 19.81 -42.15
CA LEU A 835 -19.37 19.39 -43.50
C LEU A 835 -19.96 18.02 -43.82
N ASP A 836 -20.59 17.89 -44.98
CA ASP A 836 -20.94 16.56 -45.51
C ASP A 836 -19.69 15.76 -45.90
N ALA A 837 -19.85 14.44 -46.10
CA ALA A 837 -18.74 13.54 -46.41
C ALA A 837 -17.95 13.93 -47.69
N GLY A 838 -18.63 14.48 -48.70
CA GLY A 838 -18.02 14.92 -49.95
C GLY A 838 -17.21 16.21 -49.78
N ALA A 839 -17.77 17.18 -49.04
CA ALA A 839 -17.09 18.40 -48.64
C ALA A 839 -15.86 18.08 -47.77
N MET A 840 -15.98 17.17 -46.81
CA MET A 840 -14.89 16.72 -45.93
C MET A 840 -13.75 16.07 -46.72
N MET A 841 -14.05 15.25 -47.73
CA MET A 841 -13.04 14.66 -48.61
C MET A 841 -12.30 15.71 -49.46
N LYS A 842 -13.05 16.64 -50.09
CA LYS A 842 -12.48 17.73 -50.89
C LYS A 842 -11.61 18.67 -50.04
N ALA A 843 -12.13 19.08 -48.87
CA ALA A 843 -11.41 19.91 -47.91
C ALA A 843 -10.16 19.19 -47.38
N GLY A 844 -10.26 17.89 -47.04
CA GLY A 844 -9.12 17.09 -46.60
C GLY A 844 -8.02 17.00 -47.65
N LYS A 845 -8.38 16.89 -48.95
CA LYS A 845 -7.41 16.94 -50.05
C LYS A 845 -6.73 18.30 -50.14
N MET A 846 -7.48 19.40 -50.01
CA MET A 846 -6.89 20.76 -50.02
C MET A 846 -5.99 20.99 -48.81
N PHE A 847 -6.37 20.52 -47.63
CA PHE A 847 -5.54 20.57 -46.42
C PHE A 847 -4.23 19.80 -46.60
N MET A 848 -4.30 18.58 -47.17
CA MET A 848 -3.12 17.78 -47.52
C MET A 848 -2.20 18.53 -48.50
N THR A 849 -2.76 19.09 -49.59
CA THR A 849 -2.00 19.87 -50.56
C THR A 849 -1.35 21.11 -49.94
N TYR A 850 -2.03 21.79 -49.03
CA TYR A 850 -1.46 22.93 -48.29
C TYR A 850 -0.24 22.51 -47.48
N GLN A 851 -0.35 21.45 -46.68
CA GLN A 851 0.75 20.95 -45.87
C GLN A 851 1.92 20.41 -46.72
N ASP A 852 1.64 19.69 -47.80
CA ASP A 852 2.68 19.21 -48.73
C ASP A 852 3.42 20.40 -49.36
N ALA A 853 2.69 21.45 -49.73
CA ALA A 853 3.27 22.67 -50.27
C ALA A 853 4.13 23.41 -49.23
N LEU A 854 3.71 23.50 -47.96
CA LEU A 854 4.53 24.08 -46.89
C LEU A 854 5.85 23.30 -46.69
N ALA A 855 5.80 21.97 -46.71
CA ALA A 855 7.01 21.15 -46.60
C ALA A 855 7.98 21.39 -47.77
N ASN A 856 7.45 21.57 -48.97
CA ASN A 856 8.24 21.88 -50.17
C ASN A 856 8.80 23.31 -50.21
N ILE A 857 8.37 24.23 -49.32
CA ILE A 857 8.98 25.56 -49.18
C ILE A 857 10.30 25.51 -48.42
N ILE A 858 10.45 24.57 -47.47
CA ILE A 858 11.60 24.54 -46.54
C ILE A 858 12.95 24.57 -47.28
N PRO A 859 13.22 23.72 -48.30
CA PRO A 859 14.50 23.75 -49.01
C PRO A 859 14.78 25.11 -49.68
N SER A 860 13.72 25.83 -50.08
CA SER A 860 13.80 27.13 -50.74
C SER A 860 14.15 28.28 -49.79
N VAL A 861 14.18 28.06 -48.47
CA VAL A 861 14.51 29.10 -47.48
C VAL A 861 15.77 28.80 -46.64
N LEU A 862 16.46 27.66 -46.87
CA LEU A 862 17.64 27.28 -46.08
C LEU A 862 18.91 28.10 -46.36
N SER A 863 19.00 28.76 -47.51
CA SER A 863 20.15 29.61 -47.87
C SER A 863 19.69 30.96 -48.44
N GLN A 864 20.49 32.00 -48.24
CA GLN A 864 20.20 33.35 -48.76
C GLN A 864 19.94 33.36 -50.27
N ARG A 865 20.70 32.55 -51.04
CA ARG A 865 20.52 32.42 -52.49
C ARG A 865 19.19 31.77 -52.84
N ALA A 866 18.88 30.62 -52.23
CA ALA A 866 17.62 29.92 -52.49
C ALA A 866 16.41 30.79 -52.09
N ALA A 867 16.51 31.48 -50.95
CA ALA A 867 15.48 32.39 -50.47
C ALA A 867 15.28 33.59 -51.41
N PHE A 868 16.37 34.14 -51.97
CA PHE A 868 16.31 35.18 -52.99
C PHE A 868 15.63 34.70 -54.27
N GLU A 869 15.99 33.52 -54.79
CA GLU A 869 15.37 32.93 -55.99
C GLU A 869 13.87 32.63 -55.76
N PHE A 870 13.53 32.08 -54.59
CA PHE A 870 12.15 31.81 -54.20
C PHE A 870 11.32 33.08 -54.06
N ALA A 871 11.85 34.10 -53.37
CA ALA A 871 11.22 35.41 -53.27
C ALA A 871 11.07 36.04 -54.67
N ALA A 872 12.09 35.98 -55.52
CA ALA A 872 12.01 36.49 -56.88
C ALA A 872 10.86 35.85 -57.67
N SER A 873 10.74 34.52 -57.64
CA SER A 873 9.64 33.76 -58.26
C SER A 873 8.26 34.23 -57.77
N ILE A 874 8.08 34.46 -56.46
CA ILE A 874 6.80 34.97 -55.91
C ILE A 874 6.40 36.33 -56.52
N TYR A 875 7.37 37.19 -56.84
CA TYR A 875 7.12 38.55 -57.36
C TYR A 875 7.17 38.65 -58.90
N THR A 876 7.53 37.58 -59.61
CA THR A 876 7.57 37.54 -61.07
C THR A 876 6.53 36.64 -61.70
N GLU A 877 6.25 35.49 -61.09
CA GLU A 877 5.34 34.51 -61.67
C GLU A 877 3.87 34.91 -61.47
N ASP A 878 3.01 34.46 -62.38
CA ASP A 878 1.56 34.68 -62.26
C ASP A 878 0.96 33.75 -61.19
N PRO A 879 0.33 34.30 -60.13
CA PRO A 879 -0.32 33.51 -59.10
C PRO A 879 -1.32 32.48 -59.63
N ALA A 880 -1.98 32.73 -60.77
CA ALA A 880 -3.00 31.85 -61.32
C ALA A 880 -2.40 30.56 -61.92
N THR A 881 -1.27 30.65 -62.61
CA THR A 881 -0.66 29.55 -63.37
C THR A 881 0.54 28.92 -62.68
N SER A 882 1.20 29.65 -61.76
CA SER A 882 2.38 29.16 -61.06
C SER A 882 2.13 27.90 -60.23
N THR A 883 3.13 27.01 -60.24
CA THR A 883 3.20 25.75 -59.49
C THR A 883 4.17 25.82 -58.32
N ILE A 884 4.83 26.96 -58.08
CA ILE A 884 5.77 27.07 -56.96
C ILE A 884 5.03 26.81 -55.64
N PRO A 885 5.72 26.25 -54.63
CA PRO A 885 5.08 25.84 -53.39
C PRO A 885 4.24 26.93 -52.71
N PHE A 886 4.67 28.20 -52.76
CA PHE A 886 3.93 29.34 -52.20
C PHE A 886 2.52 29.50 -52.80
N PHE A 887 2.39 29.54 -54.13
CA PHE A 887 1.09 29.71 -54.79
C PHE A 887 0.24 28.44 -54.73
N THR A 888 0.87 27.25 -54.71
CA THR A 888 0.18 25.98 -54.47
C THR A 888 -0.48 25.96 -53.08
N ALA A 889 0.27 26.37 -52.04
CA ALA A 889 -0.25 26.52 -50.68
C ALA A 889 -1.39 27.54 -50.62
N ARG A 890 -1.21 28.72 -51.23
CA ARG A 890 -2.24 29.78 -51.26
C ARG A 890 -3.54 29.34 -51.92
N LYS A 891 -3.46 28.68 -53.08
CA LYS A 891 -4.63 28.14 -53.79
C LYS A 891 -5.36 27.09 -52.94
N ALA A 892 -4.60 26.23 -52.26
CA ALA A 892 -5.16 25.21 -51.39
C ALA A 892 -5.92 25.82 -50.21
N VAL A 893 -5.36 26.84 -49.52
CA VAL A 893 -6.07 27.54 -48.43
C VAL A 893 -7.30 28.28 -48.93
N ASN A 894 -7.22 28.99 -50.07
CA ASN A 894 -8.38 29.70 -50.63
C ASN A 894 -9.52 28.73 -50.98
N LYS A 895 -9.21 27.57 -51.56
CA LYS A 895 -10.20 26.51 -51.82
C LYS A 895 -10.74 25.91 -50.52
N LEU A 896 -9.89 25.77 -49.50
CA LEU A 896 -10.31 25.27 -48.18
C LEU A 896 -11.31 26.23 -47.52
N LYS A 897 -11.03 27.54 -47.51
CA LYS A 897 -11.93 28.59 -47.02
C LYS A 897 -13.27 28.64 -47.76
N ALA A 898 -13.27 28.31 -49.06
CA ALA A 898 -14.49 28.23 -49.86
C ALA A 898 -15.35 26.99 -49.53
N ILE A 899 -14.75 25.93 -49.00
CA ILE A 899 -15.47 24.70 -48.58
C ILE A 899 -15.89 24.79 -47.11
N VAL A 900 -15.01 25.30 -46.24
CA VAL A 900 -15.20 25.40 -44.79
C VAL A 900 -15.61 26.83 -44.44
N VAL A 901 -16.91 27.11 -44.47
CA VAL A 901 -17.43 28.48 -44.41
C VAL A 901 -17.74 28.87 -42.97
N TYR A 902 -16.90 29.75 -42.42
CA TYR A 902 -17.14 30.45 -41.16
C TYR A 902 -16.91 31.94 -41.36
N THR A 903 -17.88 32.77 -40.97
CA THR A 903 -17.90 34.20 -41.25
C THR A 903 -17.90 35.02 -39.97
N GLY A 904 -16.90 35.88 -39.79
CA GLY A 904 -16.84 36.76 -38.62
C GLY A 904 -15.41 37.09 -38.23
N LYS A 905 -15.28 37.96 -37.23
CA LYS A 905 -13.97 38.42 -36.74
C LYS A 905 -13.21 37.31 -36.00
N GLU A 906 -13.91 36.50 -35.19
CA GLU A 906 -13.26 35.45 -34.38
C GLU A 906 -12.74 34.28 -35.23
N PRO A 907 -13.51 33.71 -36.19
CA PRO A 907 -12.97 32.69 -37.10
C PRO A 907 -11.83 33.22 -37.98
N ALA A 908 -11.79 34.53 -38.27
CA ALA A 908 -10.71 35.13 -39.04
C ALA A 908 -9.35 34.97 -38.35
N TYR A 909 -9.28 35.11 -37.03
CA TYR A 909 -8.03 34.88 -36.29
C TYR A 909 -7.53 33.44 -36.44
N ILE A 910 -8.43 32.45 -36.42
CA ILE A 910 -8.05 31.04 -36.64
C ILE A 910 -7.51 30.82 -38.06
N TRP A 911 -8.13 31.46 -39.06
CA TRP A 911 -7.62 31.43 -40.42
C TRP A 911 -6.27 32.14 -40.57
N GLU A 912 -6.02 33.21 -39.81
CA GLU A 912 -4.72 33.87 -39.75
C GLU A 912 -3.64 32.97 -39.14
N ILE A 913 -3.93 32.23 -38.06
CA ILE A 913 -3.03 31.19 -37.52
C ILE A 913 -2.79 30.10 -38.56
N PHE A 914 -3.84 29.63 -39.22
CA PHE A 914 -3.73 28.56 -40.22
C PHE A 914 -2.88 28.96 -41.43
N GLU A 915 -2.98 30.22 -41.89
CA GLU A 915 -2.14 30.81 -42.95
C GLU A 915 -0.77 31.29 -42.45
N GLY A 916 -0.59 31.37 -41.14
CA GLY A 916 0.61 31.85 -40.46
C GLY A 916 1.92 31.30 -41.02
N PRO A 917 2.09 29.97 -41.19
CA PRO A 917 3.31 29.39 -41.75
C PRO A 917 3.66 29.95 -43.12
N LEU A 918 2.66 30.09 -44.01
CA LEU A 918 2.86 30.59 -45.36
C LEU A 918 3.28 32.07 -45.36
N ASN A 919 2.66 32.88 -44.49
CA ASN A 919 3.00 34.28 -44.31
C ASN A 919 4.41 34.44 -43.70
N PHE A 920 4.76 33.59 -42.73
CA PHE A 920 6.09 33.54 -42.13
C PHE A 920 7.17 33.28 -43.18
N TYR A 921 7.00 32.25 -44.02
CA TYR A 921 7.95 31.94 -45.09
C TYR A 921 8.09 33.08 -46.10
N HIS A 922 7.00 33.76 -46.46
CA HIS A 922 7.06 34.90 -47.38
C HIS A 922 7.84 36.07 -46.78
N GLU A 923 7.58 36.42 -45.52
CA GLU A 923 8.31 37.48 -44.82
C GLU A 923 9.79 37.14 -44.66
N PHE A 924 10.11 35.92 -44.24
CA PHE A 924 11.49 35.45 -44.08
C PHE A 924 12.25 35.46 -45.41
N ALA A 925 11.66 34.90 -46.47
CA ALA A 925 12.27 34.91 -47.81
C ALA A 925 12.47 36.32 -48.34
N LEU A 926 11.55 37.25 -48.04
CA LEU A 926 11.68 38.66 -48.44
C LEU A 926 12.81 39.37 -47.70
N GLN A 927 13.03 39.06 -46.42
CA GLN A 927 14.16 39.59 -45.65
C GLN A 927 15.50 39.04 -46.14
N GLU A 928 15.62 37.72 -46.33
CA GLU A 928 16.81 37.10 -46.93
C GLU A 928 17.08 37.66 -48.34
N ALA A 929 16.03 37.88 -49.14
CA ALA A 929 16.15 38.48 -50.46
C ALA A 929 16.60 39.95 -50.40
N SER A 930 16.21 40.70 -49.36
CA SER A 930 16.67 42.09 -49.15
C SER A 930 18.18 42.12 -48.92
N CYS A 931 18.69 41.25 -48.04
CA CYS A 931 20.13 41.09 -47.80
C CYS A 931 20.90 40.72 -49.07
N GLN A 932 20.40 39.74 -49.82
CA GLN A 932 21.04 39.31 -51.06
C GLN A 932 20.99 40.40 -52.14
N LEU A 933 19.93 41.20 -52.19
CA LEU A 933 19.79 42.31 -53.14
C LEU A 933 20.73 43.47 -52.80
N GLN A 934 20.88 43.81 -51.52
CA GLN A 934 21.85 44.80 -51.03
C GLN A 934 23.29 44.37 -51.36
N LYS A 935 23.64 43.11 -51.10
CA LYS A 935 24.95 42.57 -51.48
C LYS A 935 25.21 42.67 -52.98
N LYS A 936 24.22 42.33 -53.82
CA LYS A 936 24.34 42.49 -55.28
C LYS A 936 24.48 43.95 -55.70
N TRP A 937 23.85 44.89 -55.00
CA TRP A 937 24.01 46.33 -55.25
C TRP A 937 25.43 46.80 -54.97
N GLU A 938 26.01 46.36 -53.85
CA GLU A 938 27.41 46.65 -53.51
C GLU A 938 28.36 46.09 -54.57
N GLU A 939 28.21 44.81 -54.93
CA GLU A 939 29.07 44.10 -55.87
C GLU A 939 28.99 44.65 -57.30
N THR A 940 27.79 45.02 -57.77
CA THR A 940 27.57 45.35 -59.20
C THR A 940 27.43 46.84 -59.50
N VAL A 941 27.15 47.68 -58.50
CA VAL A 941 26.94 49.12 -58.70
C VAL A 941 27.94 49.95 -57.91
N LEU A 942 28.18 49.65 -56.63
CA LEU A 942 29.09 50.48 -55.81
C LEU A 942 30.57 50.20 -56.11
N MET A 943 30.94 48.96 -56.40
CA MET A 943 32.31 48.61 -56.80
C MET A 943 32.70 49.28 -58.11
N GLU A 944 31.87 49.14 -59.14
CA GLU A 944 32.05 49.78 -60.45
C GLU A 944 32.17 51.32 -60.35
N MET A 945 31.56 51.92 -59.33
CA MET A 945 31.61 53.38 -59.09
C MET A 945 32.90 53.87 -58.43
N LYS A 946 33.67 53.00 -57.76
CA LYS A 946 34.96 53.39 -57.17
C LYS A 946 36.02 53.65 -58.24
N ASP A 947 35.91 53.01 -59.39
CA ASP A 947 36.91 53.05 -60.46
C ASP A 947 36.64 54.13 -61.53
N VAL A 948 35.57 54.92 -61.39
CA VAL A 948 35.21 55.98 -62.35
C VAL A 948 35.95 57.29 -62.04
N SER A 949 37.00 57.57 -62.80
CA SER A 949 37.78 58.82 -62.72
C SER A 949 37.15 60.00 -63.50
N ASP A 950 36.35 59.73 -64.53
CA ASP A 950 35.73 60.77 -65.36
C ASP A 950 34.36 61.24 -64.82
N LYS A 951 34.40 62.30 -64.01
CA LYS A 951 33.22 62.93 -63.41
C LYS A 951 32.26 63.58 -64.43
N LYS A 952 32.63 63.69 -65.72
CA LYS A 952 31.86 64.44 -66.72
C LYS A 952 30.61 63.71 -67.24
N ASN A 953 30.56 62.36 -67.16
CA ASN A 953 29.46 61.55 -67.72
C ASN A 953 28.88 60.48 -66.77
N ILE A 954 29.13 60.59 -65.46
CA ILE A 954 28.80 59.56 -64.46
C ILE A 954 27.31 59.17 -64.45
N ASN A 955 26.40 60.10 -64.74
CA ASN A 955 24.95 59.84 -64.74
C ASN A 955 24.49 58.96 -65.91
N THR A 956 25.15 59.08 -67.07
CA THR A 956 24.86 58.26 -68.25
C THR A 956 25.44 56.85 -68.07
N LEU A 957 26.62 56.73 -67.45
CA LEU A 957 27.25 55.45 -67.11
C LEU A 957 26.48 54.69 -66.02
N LEU A 958 25.85 55.41 -65.08
CA LEU A 958 25.03 54.82 -64.03
C LEU A 958 23.63 54.40 -64.53
N LEU A 959 22.90 55.34 -65.15
CA LEU A 959 21.44 55.25 -65.37
C LEU A 959 21.03 55.45 -66.85
N GLY A 960 21.99 55.36 -67.77
CA GLY A 960 21.72 55.23 -69.20
C GLY A 960 21.15 53.85 -69.58
N PRO A 961 20.77 53.63 -70.86
CA PRO A 961 20.19 52.35 -71.32
C PRO A 961 21.03 51.11 -71.01
N GLU A 962 22.37 51.26 -71.05
CA GLU A 962 23.37 50.23 -70.73
C GLU A 962 24.11 50.51 -69.41
N GLY A 963 23.59 51.41 -68.57
CA GLY A 963 24.24 51.77 -67.32
C GLY A 963 24.14 50.67 -66.26
N VAL A 964 25.10 50.63 -65.34
CA VAL A 964 25.20 49.61 -64.27
C VAL A 964 23.94 49.53 -63.40
N VAL A 965 23.30 50.65 -63.07
CA VAL A 965 22.02 50.65 -62.30
C VAL A 965 20.87 50.16 -63.16
N THR A 966 20.85 50.48 -64.44
CA THR A 966 19.82 49.98 -65.37
C THR A 966 19.93 48.46 -65.54
N ASN A 967 21.14 47.91 -65.63
CA ASN A 967 21.40 46.48 -65.70
C ASN A 967 21.02 45.78 -64.39
N PHE A 968 21.33 46.39 -63.24
CA PHE A 968 20.83 45.92 -61.95
C PHE A 968 19.30 45.84 -61.90
N LEU A 969 18.59 46.85 -62.39
CA LEU A 969 17.12 46.87 -62.44
C LEU A 969 16.51 45.90 -63.48
N LYS A 970 17.24 45.55 -64.54
CA LYS A 970 16.83 44.52 -65.52
C LYS A 970 17.15 43.10 -65.03
N GLY A 971 18.16 42.94 -64.19
CA GLY A 971 18.57 41.68 -63.57
C GLY A 971 18.03 41.53 -62.15
N PRO A 972 18.88 41.60 -61.10
CA PRO A 972 18.50 41.26 -59.73
C PRO A 972 17.39 42.13 -59.12
N GLY A 973 17.24 43.39 -59.54
CA GLY A 973 16.19 44.29 -59.05
C GLY A 973 14.81 44.11 -59.72
N LYS A 974 14.73 43.42 -60.86
CA LYS A 974 13.50 43.29 -61.68
C LYS A 974 12.29 42.68 -60.95
N PRO A 975 12.45 41.66 -60.09
CA PRO A 975 11.32 41.11 -59.34
C PRO A 975 10.69 42.14 -58.41
N PHE A 976 11.53 42.91 -57.71
CA PHE A 976 11.14 43.71 -56.55
C PHE A 976 10.89 45.18 -56.87
N VAL A 977 11.38 45.71 -58.00
CA VAL A 977 11.18 47.10 -58.41
C VAL A 977 10.32 47.15 -59.66
N LYS A 978 9.23 47.92 -59.60
CA LYS A 978 8.35 48.19 -60.75
C LYS A 978 8.38 49.67 -61.10
N ARG A 979 8.03 49.98 -62.34
CA ARG A 979 7.94 51.36 -62.85
C ARG A 979 6.55 51.61 -63.41
N GLY A 980 5.92 52.70 -62.98
CA GLY A 980 4.59 53.11 -63.44
C GLY A 980 4.54 54.57 -63.87
N LEU A 981 3.62 54.90 -64.78
CA LEU A 981 3.48 56.25 -65.36
C LEU A 981 3.18 57.34 -64.31
N LYS A 982 2.39 57.02 -63.27
CA LYS A 982 2.00 57.98 -62.21
C LYS A 982 2.91 57.95 -60.97
N LYS A 983 3.45 56.78 -60.61
CA LYS A 983 4.17 56.56 -59.35
C LYS A 983 5.70 56.58 -59.49
N GLY A 984 6.23 56.61 -60.71
CA GLY A 984 7.67 56.44 -60.93
C GLY A 984 8.11 55.02 -60.58
N PHE A 985 9.28 54.87 -59.95
CA PHE A 985 9.75 53.60 -59.42
C PHE A 985 9.13 53.32 -58.04
N TYR A 986 8.68 52.08 -57.81
CA TYR A 986 8.08 51.65 -56.55
C TYR A 986 8.34 50.16 -56.29
N SER A 987 8.22 49.73 -55.03
CA SER A 987 8.36 48.32 -54.67
C SER A 987 7.20 47.48 -55.20
N ALA A 988 7.51 46.34 -55.81
CA ALA A 988 6.54 45.30 -56.13
C ALA A 988 5.83 44.84 -54.84
N LYS A 989 4.54 44.53 -54.97
CA LYS A 989 3.68 44.14 -53.85
C LYS A 989 2.91 42.88 -54.21
N VAL A 990 3.10 41.83 -53.43
CA VAL A 990 2.36 40.56 -53.55
C VAL A 990 1.78 40.25 -52.18
N ASN A 991 0.51 39.91 -52.13
CA ASN A 991 -0.20 39.57 -50.89
C ASN A 991 -0.02 40.58 -49.74
N GLY A 992 -0.06 41.87 -50.05
CA GLY A 992 0.12 42.90 -49.01
C GLY A 992 1.58 43.20 -48.63
N LYS A 993 2.55 42.36 -49.03
CA LYS A 993 3.96 42.47 -48.65
C LYS A 993 4.82 43.02 -49.80
N SER A 994 5.80 43.84 -49.45
CA SER A 994 6.74 44.47 -50.36
C SER A 994 8.09 44.64 -49.69
N MET A 995 9.18 44.57 -50.47
CA MET A 995 10.53 44.80 -49.97
C MET A 995 10.67 46.24 -49.45
N ALA A 996 11.31 46.41 -48.30
CA ALA A 996 11.46 47.70 -47.64
C ALA A 996 12.67 48.47 -48.21
N PHE A 997 12.50 49.01 -49.42
CA PHE A 997 13.50 49.90 -50.02
C PHE A 997 13.62 51.23 -49.29
N ASP A 998 14.84 51.76 -49.22
CA ASP A 998 15.10 53.10 -48.73
C ASP A 998 14.37 54.13 -49.64
N PRO A 999 13.56 55.06 -49.08
CA PRO A 999 12.87 56.08 -49.88
C PRO A 999 13.81 56.92 -50.78
N TYR A 1000 15.06 57.12 -50.36
CA TYR A 1000 16.10 57.79 -51.14
C TYR A 1000 16.47 57.03 -52.41
N PHE A 1001 16.46 55.70 -52.40
CA PHE A 1001 16.74 54.88 -53.59
C PHE A 1001 15.77 55.20 -54.74
N PHE A 1002 14.46 55.23 -54.49
CA PHE A 1002 13.49 55.56 -55.54
C PHE A 1002 13.61 57.02 -56.01
N LYS A 1003 13.97 57.94 -55.12
CA LYS A 1003 14.25 59.34 -55.45
C LYS A 1003 15.49 59.47 -56.32
N PHE A 1004 16.53 58.70 -56.03
CA PHE A 1004 17.76 58.59 -56.83
C PHE A 1004 17.44 58.08 -58.24
N LEU A 1005 16.73 56.96 -58.37
CA LEU A 1005 16.33 56.40 -59.67
C LEU A 1005 15.51 57.41 -60.50
N THR A 1006 14.51 58.04 -59.88
CA THR A 1006 13.61 58.97 -60.58
C THR A 1006 14.33 60.22 -61.07
N ARG A 1007 15.23 60.79 -60.25
CA ARG A 1007 16.04 61.96 -60.63
C ARG A 1007 17.08 61.59 -61.67
N GLY A 1008 17.74 60.45 -61.52
CA GLY A 1008 18.80 60.04 -62.42
C GLY A 1008 18.30 59.67 -63.81
N VAL A 1009 17.12 59.07 -63.96
CA VAL A 1009 16.48 58.88 -65.29
C VAL A 1009 16.14 60.22 -65.98
N THR A 1010 15.91 61.29 -65.21
CA THR A 1010 15.69 62.63 -65.76
C THR A 1010 17.02 63.30 -66.14
N ALA A 1011 18.07 63.05 -65.35
CA ALA A 1011 19.41 63.59 -65.54
C ALA A 1011 20.24 62.85 -66.61
N SER A 1012 19.95 61.58 -66.91
CA SER A 1012 20.59 60.80 -67.96
C SER A 1012 20.05 61.09 -69.36
N LYS A 1013 19.08 62.01 -69.49
CA LYS A 1013 18.66 62.51 -70.80
C LYS A 1013 19.76 63.38 -71.40
N PRO A 1014 20.12 63.21 -72.68
CA PRO A 1014 21.16 64.01 -73.32
C PRO A 1014 20.81 65.50 -73.25
N LEU A 1015 21.77 66.32 -72.80
CA LEU A 1015 21.66 67.78 -72.79
C LEU A 1015 21.62 68.29 -74.25
N LYS A 1016 20.85 69.35 -74.51
CA LYS A 1016 20.91 70.03 -75.81
C LYS A 1016 22.25 70.78 -75.94
N THR A 1017 22.78 70.85 -77.15
CA THR A 1017 24.03 71.56 -77.48
C THR A 1017 23.96 73.05 -77.15
N ASN A 1018 22.80 73.69 -77.29
CA ASN A 1018 22.58 75.07 -76.86
C ASN A 1018 21.12 75.32 -76.46
N TYR A 1019 20.90 76.38 -75.69
CA TYR A 1019 19.59 76.85 -75.26
C TYR A 1019 19.42 78.32 -75.61
N SER A 1020 18.35 78.64 -76.34
CA SER A 1020 18.00 80.00 -76.73
C SER A 1020 16.93 80.55 -75.79
N VAL A 1021 17.23 81.67 -75.12
CA VAL A 1021 16.30 82.35 -74.20
C VAL A 1021 16.11 83.80 -74.66
N LYS A 1022 14.88 84.14 -75.04
CA LYS A 1022 14.50 85.51 -75.37
C LYS A 1022 14.18 86.26 -74.08
N ILE A 1023 14.93 87.32 -73.82
CA ILE A 1023 14.79 88.19 -72.66
C ILE A 1023 14.28 89.55 -73.14
N SER A 1024 13.19 90.03 -72.55
CA SER A 1024 12.58 91.33 -72.85
C SER A 1024 12.71 92.24 -71.64
N GLY A 1025 13.39 93.38 -71.78
CA GLY A 1025 13.51 94.38 -70.72
C GLY A 1025 12.29 95.31 -70.70
N TYR A 1026 11.78 95.62 -69.51
CA TYR A 1026 10.70 96.58 -69.26
C TYR A 1026 11.17 97.70 -68.32
N PRO A 1027 10.45 98.84 -68.21
CA PRO A 1027 10.82 99.92 -67.30
C PRO A 1027 11.09 99.42 -65.87
N THR A 1028 12.22 99.84 -65.33
CA THR A 1028 12.66 99.52 -63.97
C THR A 1028 12.40 100.73 -63.08
N SER A 1029 11.77 100.52 -61.94
CA SER A 1029 11.39 101.59 -61.02
C SER A 1029 11.91 101.33 -59.62
N ALA A 1030 12.24 102.39 -58.88
CA ALA A 1030 12.45 102.34 -57.45
C ALA A 1030 11.10 102.47 -56.70
N ASN A 1031 11.13 102.46 -55.36
CA ASN A 1031 9.99 102.86 -54.53
C ASN A 1031 9.58 104.32 -54.80
N GLU A 1032 8.32 104.66 -54.50
CA GLU A 1032 7.72 105.98 -54.82
C GLU A 1032 8.44 107.16 -54.16
N GLU A 1033 8.92 106.99 -52.93
CA GLU A 1033 9.64 108.02 -52.17
C GLU A 1033 11.11 108.23 -52.61
N ALA A 1034 11.60 107.46 -53.58
CA ALA A 1034 12.98 107.57 -54.05
C ALA A 1034 13.19 108.91 -54.78
N GLN A 1035 14.25 109.62 -54.42
CA GLN A 1035 14.59 110.91 -55.04
C GLN A 1035 15.01 110.76 -56.51
N VAL A 1036 15.50 109.58 -56.89
CA VAL A 1036 15.99 109.29 -58.24
C VAL A 1036 15.41 107.95 -58.69
N GLN A 1037 14.92 107.90 -59.93
CA GLN A 1037 14.48 106.66 -60.56
C GLN A 1037 15.62 106.02 -61.37
N PRO A 1038 15.72 104.68 -61.43
CA PRO A 1038 16.63 104.00 -62.34
C PRO A 1038 16.33 104.42 -63.78
N HIS A 1039 17.35 104.80 -64.55
CA HIS A 1039 17.20 105.23 -65.94
C HIS A 1039 17.63 104.14 -66.95
N ALA A 1040 18.37 103.12 -66.52
CA ALA A 1040 18.67 101.97 -67.36
C ALA A 1040 18.99 100.68 -66.59
N THR A 1041 18.79 99.52 -67.22
CA THR A 1041 19.34 98.23 -66.79
C THR A 1041 20.14 97.59 -67.90
N VAL A 1042 21.26 96.94 -67.57
CA VAL A 1042 22.12 96.23 -68.53
C VAL A 1042 22.26 94.78 -68.08
N LEU A 1043 21.91 93.83 -68.95
CA LEU A 1043 22.16 92.41 -68.73
C LEU A 1043 23.26 91.93 -69.68
N GLU A 1044 24.36 91.43 -69.13
CA GLU A 1044 25.50 90.86 -69.85
C GLU A 1044 25.59 89.36 -69.53
N LEU A 1045 25.70 88.53 -70.57
CA LEU A 1045 26.13 87.15 -70.47
C LEU A 1045 27.52 87.06 -71.09
N ALA A 1046 28.55 87.01 -70.25
CA ALA A 1046 29.95 86.97 -70.65
C ALA A 1046 30.42 85.51 -70.68
N CYS A 1047 30.71 84.98 -71.86
CA CYS A 1047 31.21 83.63 -72.08
C CYS A 1047 32.61 83.69 -72.71
N ALA A 1048 33.35 82.58 -72.71
CA ALA A 1048 34.70 82.51 -73.29
C ALA A 1048 34.76 82.88 -74.78
N ASP A 1049 33.65 82.69 -75.50
CA ASP A 1049 33.46 82.95 -76.93
C ASP A 1049 32.87 84.34 -77.24
N GLY A 1050 32.55 85.16 -76.22
CA GLY A 1050 32.06 86.52 -76.39
C GLY A 1050 31.02 86.95 -75.34
N THR A 1051 30.69 88.24 -75.31
CA THR A 1051 29.70 88.80 -74.38
C THR A 1051 28.43 89.24 -75.11
N THR A 1052 27.28 88.74 -74.66
CA THR A 1052 25.96 89.17 -75.15
C THR A 1052 25.32 90.18 -74.20
N THR A 1053 25.05 91.40 -74.67
CA THR A 1053 24.52 92.50 -73.82
C THR A 1053 23.11 92.95 -74.22
N LEU A 1054 22.22 93.16 -73.25
CA LEU A 1054 20.91 93.81 -73.40
C LEU A 1054 20.84 95.03 -72.48
N GLU A 1055 20.96 96.23 -73.05
CA GLU A 1055 20.71 97.50 -72.35
C GLU A 1055 19.26 97.94 -72.57
N ASN A 1056 18.57 98.28 -71.49
CA ASN A 1056 17.19 98.74 -71.45
C ASN A 1056 17.17 100.11 -70.78
N ARG A 1057 16.89 101.17 -71.54
CA ARG A 1057 16.80 102.55 -71.03
C ARG A 1057 15.36 102.95 -70.66
N ASN A 1058 14.64 102.04 -70.01
CA ASN A 1058 13.20 102.12 -69.70
C ASN A 1058 12.26 102.17 -70.92
N TYR A 1059 12.65 101.54 -72.02
CA TYR A 1059 11.78 101.29 -73.18
C TYR A 1059 11.72 99.79 -73.45
N PRO A 1060 10.62 99.24 -73.99
CA PRO A 1060 10.54 97.83 -74.31
C PRO A 1060 11.66 97.39 -75.29
N VAL A 1061 12.62 96.62 -74.79
CA VAL A 1061 13.73 96.04 -75.58
C VAL A 1061 13.70 94.52 -75.49
N ARG A 1062 14.23 93.82 -76.49
CA ARG A 1062 14.30 92.35 -76.47
C ARG A 1062 15.56 91.83 -77.14
N LYS A 1063 16.18 90.80 -76.55
CA LYS A 1063 17.34 90.12 -77.13
C LYS A 1063 17.29 88.62 -76.85
N ILE A 1064 17.85 87.84 -77.75
CA ILE A 1064 18.00 86.40 -77.59
C ILE A 1064 19.39 86.13 -77.03
N PHE A 1065 19.45 85.40 -75.93
CA PHE A 1065 20.66 84.91 -75.32
C PHE A 1065 20.81 83.43 -75.66
N LEU A 1066 21.93 83.08 -76.29
CA LEU A 1066 22.32 81.69 -76.52
C LEU A 1066 23.20 81.25 -75.35
N TRP A 1067 22.82 80.18 -74.67
CA TRP A 1067 23.60 79.63 -73.56
C TRP A 1067 23.87 78.14 -73.78
N VAL A 1068 25.12 77.74 -73.60
CA VAL A 1068 25.57 76.36 -73.70
C VAL A 1068 25.65 75.78 -72.28
N PRO A 1069 25.10 74.58 -72.02
CA PRO A 1069 25.28 73.93 -70.72
C PRO A 1069 26.75 73.65 -70.47
N GLN A 1070 27.22 73.87 -69.24
CA GLN A 1070 28.59 73.63 -68.82
C GLN A 1070 29.65 74.57 -69.44
N SER A 1071 29.26 75.65 -70.13
CA SER A 1071 30.19 76.74 -70.44
C SER A 1071 30.43 77.64 -69.22
N ASP A 1072 31.66 78.12 -69.04
CA ASP A 1072 32.06 79.04 -67.96
C ASP A 1072 31.58 80.49 -68.23
N CYS A 1073 30.28 80.64 -68.49
CA CYS A 1073 29.69 81.96 -68.64
C CYS A 1073 29.41 82.61 -67.29
N GLU A 1074 29.62 83.92 -67.18
CA GLU A 1074 29.19 84.76 -66.07
C GLU A 1074 27.99 85.62 -66.50
N VAL A 1075 27.01 85.82 -65.59
CA VAL A 1075 25.94 86.80 -65.83
C VAL A 1075 26.18 88.03 -64.98
N ILE A 1076 26.26 89.18 -65.62
CA ILE A 1076 26.45 90.48 -64.98
C ILE A 1076 25.21 91.33 -65.23
N PHE A 1077 24.50 91.70 -64.17
CA PHE A 1077 23.30 92.53 -64.24
C PHE A 1077 23.56 93.88 -63.59
N LYS A 1078 23.45 94.96 -64.37
CA LYS A 1078 23.74 96.34 -63.94
C LYS A 1078 22.46 97.18 -63.90
N ILE A 1079 22.33 98.08 -62.93
CA ILE A 1079 21.24 99.05 -62.82
C ILE A 1079 21.85 100.46 -62.73
N LYS A 1080 21.51 101.36 -63.64
CA LYS A 1080 21.97 102.76 -63.62
C LYS A 1080 20.89 103.64 -62.98
N ILE A 1081 21.25 104.36 -61.92
CA ILE A 1081 20.35 105.23 -61.13
C ILE A 1081 21.13 106.48 -60.68
N GLY A 1082 20.68 107.67 -61.08
CA GLY A 1082 21.46 108.91 -60.87
C GLY A 1082 22.86 108.80 -61.49
N SER A 1083 23.90 109.03 -60.70
CA SER A 1083 25.31 108.83 -61.07
C SER A 1083 25.84 107.41 -60.75
N LEU A 1084 25.04 106.54 -60.12
CA LEU A 1084 25.47 105.20 -59.68
C LEU A 1084 25.20 104.11 -60.72
N VAL A 1085 26.08 103.10 -60.75
CA VAL A 1085 25.90 101.85 -61.49
C VAL A 1085 25.99 100.68 -60.52
N LEU A 1086 24.85 100.09 -60.18
CA LEU A 1086 24.73 98.96 -59.27
C LEU A 1086 25.00 97.66 -60.05
N VAL A 1087 25.85 96.75 -59.55
CA VAL A 1087 26.24 95.52 -60.28
C VAL A 1087 25.92 94.26 -59.46
N LYS A 1088 25.22 93.30 -60.05
CA LYS A 1088 24.98 91.95 -59.50
C LYS A 1088 25.56 90.88 -60.43
N LYS A 1089 26.44 90.03 -59.92
CA LYS A 1089 27.08 88.93 -60.65
C LYS A 1089 26.50 87.57 -60.27
N TYR A 1090 26.31 86.69 -61.25
CA TYR A 1090 25.98 85.27 -61.05
C TYR A 1090 27.10 84.40 -61.64
N THR A 1091 27.72 83.56 -60.81
CA THR A 1091 28.90 82.76 -61.18
C THR A 1091 28.64 81.23 -61.11
N GLY A 1092 29.57 80.47 -61.72
CA GLY A 1092 29.58 79.00 -61.79
C GLY A 1092 28.83 78.42 -63.00
N PRO A 1093 28.92 77.10 -63.25
CA PRO A 1093 28.47 76.43 -64.48
C PRO A 1093 26.96 76.48 -64.77
N LEU A 1094 26.16 77.06 -63.88
CA LEU A 1094 24.71 77.30 -64.02
C LEU A 1094 24.32 78.76 -63.70
N SER A 1095 25.26 79.69 -63.83
CA SER A 1095 25.08 81.14 -63.65
C SER A 1095 23.84 81.69 -64.38
N PHE A 1096 23.69 81.36 -65.66
CA PHE A 1096 22.57 81.79 -66.48
C PHE A 1096 21.23 81.18 -66.06
N PRO A 1097 21.09 79.86 -65.83
CA PRO A 1097 19.92 79.30 -65.17
C PRO A 1097 19.57 79.95 -63.81
N LYS A 1098 20.56 80.28 -62.97
CA LYS A 1098 20.34 80.95 -61.66
C LYS A 1098 19.73 82.34 -61.86
N PHE A 1099 20.26 83.13 -62.79
CA PHE A 1099 19.68 84.43 -63.15
C PHE A 1099 18.23 84.29 -63.65
N LEU A 1100 17.98 83.37 -64.60
CA LEU A 1100 16.64 83.13 -65.13
C LEU A 1100 15.65 82.67 -64.05
N LYS A 1101 16.13 81.95 -63.02
CA LYS A 1101 15.32 81.58 -61.86
C LYS A 1101 14.97 82.79 -60.99
N ALA A 1102 15.91 83.71 -60.77
CA ALA A 1102 15.69 84.94 -60.01
C ALA A 1102 14.59 85.83 -60.62
N PHE A 1103 14.50 85.86 -61.95
CA PHE A 1103 13.47 86.59 -62.71
C PHE A 1103 12.30 85.72 -63.19
N SER A 1104 12.14 84.49 -62.65
CA SER A 1104 11.13 83.53 -63.13
C SER A 1104 9.68 84.03 -63.04
N LYS A 1105 9.39 84.98 -62.14
CA LYS A 1105 8.08 85.65 -61.99
C LYS A 1105 7.92 86.90 -62.87
N GLY A 1106 8.85 87.17 -63.79
CA GLY A 1106 8.83 88.34 -64.68
C GLY A 1106 9.36 89.64 -64.06
N GLN A 1107 9.67 89.63 -62.77
CA GLN A 1107 10.24 90.76 -62.05
C GLN A 1107 11.13 90.27 -60.90
N HIS A 1108 12.12 91.07 -60.53
CA HIS A 1108 12.96 90.85 -59.37
C HIS A 1108 13.09 92.16 -58.59
N ARG A 1109 12.99 92.07 -57.27
CA ARG A 1109 13.10 93.21 -56.36
C ARG A 1109 14.47 93.14 -55.69
N PHE A 1110 15.31 94.11 -56.00
CA PHE A 1110 16.60 94.31 -55.33
C PHE A 1110 16.42 95.29 -54.17
N ILE A 1111 17.16 95.09 -53.10
CA ILE A 1111 17.24 95.98 -51.94
C ILE A 1111 18.66 96.55 -51.82
N PRO A 1112 18.89 97.63 -51.04
CA PRO A 1112 20.23 98.23 -50.93
C PRO A 1112 21.35 97.23 -50.56
N SER A 1113 21.07 96.27 -49.68
CA SER A 1113 22.03 95.21 -49.29
C SER A 1113 22.39 94.22 -50.40
N ASP A 1114 21.68 94.23 -51.54
CA ASP A 1114 22.11 93.47 -52.73
C ASP A 1114 23.33 94.08 -53.41
N PHE A 1115 23.66 95.34 -53.09
CA PHE A 1115 24.73 96.14 -53.67
C PHE A 1115 25.56 96.81 -52.56
N PRO A 1116 26.41 96.05 -51.85
CA PRO A 1116 27.13 96.54 -50.66
C PRO A 1116 27.91 97.83 -50.90
N ASP A 1117 28.56 97.96 -52.07
CA ASP A 1117 29.41 99.11 -52.41
C ASP A 1117 28.63 100.43 -52.63
N ALA A 1118 27.31 100.37 -52.81
CA ALA A 1118 26.44 101.51 -53.08
C ALA A 1118 25.27 101.62 -52.08
N GLU A 1119 25.30 100.82 -51.01
CA GLU A 1119 24.18 100.68 -50.07
C GLU A 1119 23.82 102.01 -49.38
N ASP A 1120 24.83 102.74 -48.90
CA ASP A 1120 24.63 104.00 -48.18
C ASP A 1120 24.12 105.12 -49.09
N ASP A 1121 24.60 105.19 -50.34
CA ASP A 1121 24.13 106.16 -51.31
C ASP A 1121 22.68 105.89 -51.74
N LEU A 1122 22.31 104.62 -51.90
CA LEU A 1122 20.91 104.23 -52.16
C LEU A 1122 19.99 104.61 -51.01
N LYS A 1123 20.40 104.39 -49.75
CA LYS A 1123 19.64 104.83 -48.57
C LYS A 1123 19.50 106.35 -48.52
N ARG A 1124 20.57 107.10 -48.82
CA ARG A 1124 20.57 108.57 -48.86
C ARG A 1124 19.60 109.13 -49.91
N MET A 1125 19.53 108.49 -51.07
CA MET A 1125 18.56 108.80 -52.14
C MET A 1125 17.13 108.28 -51.86
N ARG A 1126 16.87 107.76 -50.66
CA ARG A 1126 15.60 107.16 -50.22
C ARG A 1126 15.15 105.95 -51.07
N VAL A 1127 16.10 105.22 -51.64
CA VAL A 1127 15.82 103.98 -52.39
C VAL A 1127 15.75 102.80 -51.42
N ARG A 1128 14.54 102.32 -51.11
CA ARG A 1128 14.27 101.12 -50.30
C ARG A 1128 14.26 99.83 -51.12
N PHE A 1129 13.92 99.91 -52.39
CA PHE A 1129 14.03 98.79 -53.32
C PHE A 1129 14.03 99.26 -54.77
N ILE A 1130 14.60 98.46 -55.65
CA ILE A 1130 14.52 98.61 -57.11
C ILE A 1130 13.84 97.39 -57.69
N LYS A 1131 12.76 97.60 -58.45
CA LYS A 1131 11.99 96.54 -59.11
C LYS A 1131 12.35 96.50 -60.59
N ALA A 1132 13.21 95.57 -60.96
CA ALA A 1132 13.57 95.30 -62.35
C ALA A 1132 12.58 94.29 -62.96
N LYS A 1133 12.07 94.57 -64.16
CA LYS A 1133 11.05 93.75 -64.84
C LYS A 1133 11.59 93.18 -66.14
N TYR A 1134 11.74 91.86 -66.22
CA TYR A 1134 12.28 91.14 -67.38
C TYR A 1134 11.32 90.03 -67.78
N GLY A 1135 10.82 90.07 -69.02
CA GLY A 1135 10.02 89.01 -69.62
C GLY A 1135 10.89 87.90 -70.18
N LEU A 1136 10.67 86.66 -69.76
CA LEU A 1136 11.47 85.51 -70.16
C LEU A 1136 10.65 84.55 -71.03
N LYS A 1137 11.10 84.26 -72.26
CA LYS A 1137 10.51 83.24 -73.14
C LYS A 1137 11.60 82.23 -73.53
N GLY A 1138 11.33 80.94 -73.34
CA GLY A 1138 12.32 79.86 -73.58
C GLY A 1138 13.18 79.50 -72.35
N ASN A 1139 12.98 80.15 -71.21
CA ASN A 1139 13.74 79.91 -69.97
C ASN A 1139 13.37 78.59 -69.25
N LYS A 1140 12.13 78.09 -69.38
CA LYS A 1140 11.65 76.91 -68.62
C LYS A 1140 12.55 75.66 -68.79
N PRO A 1141 12.98 75.26 -70.01
CA PRO A 1141 13.90 74.13 -70.17
C PRO A 1141 15.27 74.34 -69.52
N VAL A 1142 15.78 75.57 -69.51
CA VAL A 1142 17.08 75.95 -68.91
C VAL A 1142 17.01 75.92 -67.39
N VAL A 1143 15.96 76.51 -66.81
CA VAL A 1143 15.76 76.53 -65.35
C VAL A 1143 15.54 75.12 -64.79
N ARG A 1144 14.94 74.19 -65.56
CA ARG A 1144 14.78 72.78 -65.17
C ARG A 1144 16.11 72.06 -64.95
N LEU A 1145 17.21 72.49 -65.58
CA LEU A 1145 18.53 71.89 -65.41
C LEU A 1145 19.07 72.06 -63.98
N LEU A 1146 18.63 73.09 -63.24
CA LEU A 1146 18.97 73.25 -61.82
C LEU A 1146 18.46 72.11 -60.92
N GLY A 1147 17.52 71.29 -61.40
CA GLY A 1147 16.99 70.12 -60.68
C GLY A 1147 17.46 68.76 -61.20
N ALA A 1148 18.32 68.73 -62.23
CA ALA A 1148 18.70 67.53 -62.99
C ALA A 1148 20.06 66.93 -62.56
N VAL A 1149 20.35 66.92 -61.26
CA VAL A 1149 21.52 66.21 -60.71
C VAL A 1149 20.99 65.08 -59.82
N PRO A 1150 21.23 63.80 -60.15
CA PRO A 1150 20.94 62.73 -59.21
C PRO A 1150 21.88 62.95 -58.03
N GLY A 1151 21.35 62.87 -56.81
CA GLY A 1151 22.21 62.96 -55.63
C GLY A 1151 23.25 61.83 -55.60
N LYS A 1152 24.04 61.76 -54.53
CA LYS A 1152 25.00 60.66 -54.32
C LYS A 1152 24.33 59.29 -54.49
N THR A 1153 25.01 58.34 -55.13
CA THR A 1153 24.56 56.95 -55.24
C THR A 1153 24.27 56.39 -53.84
N PRO A 1154 23.07 55.80 -53.59
CA PRO A 1154 22.75 55.25 -52.28
C PRO A 1154 23.73 54.12 -51.93
N MET A 1155 24.33 54.18 -50.74
CA MET A 1155 25.16 53.09 -50.21
C MET A 1155 24.30 51.90 -49.80
N GLU A 1156 23.14 52.18 -49.23
CA GLU A 1156 22.14 51.21 -48.84
C GLU A 1156 20.85 51.48 -49.62
N ILE A 1157 20.28 50.44 -50.22
CA ILE A 1157 19.04 50.52 -51.01
C ILE A 1157 17.88 49.77 -50.35
N VAL A 1158 18.18 48.80 -49.49
CA VAL A 1158 17.22 48.00 -48.72
C VAL A 1158 17.86 47.66 -47.38
N LYS A 1159 17.04 47.65 -46.33
CA LYS A 1159 17.50 47.18 -45.01
C LYS A 1159 17.56 45.65 -45.00
N CYS A 1160 18.70 45.11 -44.60
CA CYS A 1160 18.88 43.70 -44.24
C CYS A 1160 18.68 43.53 -42.72
N TRP A 1161 18.66 42.30 -42.19
CA TRP A 1161 18.64 42.00 -40.75
C TRP A 1161 19.44 43.06 -39.96
N ASP A 1162 18.76 43.91 -39.18
CA ASP A 1162 19.38 45.01 -38.41
C ASP A 1162 20.31 44.46 -37.31
#